data_AF-A0A0Q1A9H1-F1
#
_entry.id   AF-A0A0Q1A9H1-F1
#
_cell.length_a   1.000
_cell.length_b   1.000
_cell.length_c   1.000
_cell.angle_alpha   90.00
_cell.angle_beta   90.00
_cell.angle_gamma   90.00
#
_symmetry.space_group_name_H-M   'P 1'
#
loop_
_entity.id
_entity.type
_entity.pdbx_description
1 polymer ?
#
loop_
_entity_poly.entity_id
_entity_poly.type
_entity_poly.pdbx_seq_one_letter_code
_entity_poly.pdbx_strand_id
1 'polypeptide(L)'
;MDLGPRDRVLAVSRPSFDLAIFNVFGLLGAGGAVVIPACGTTPDPETWERDIREYDVTVWNSVPAQLTILLDRCADASAPPARPLPLRRVLVSGDRVPADQPARLWEAAPGAEFLALGGATEGSIWSIAHRCDPTDAGGPIPYGRALSGQAVWVLNRDGEAAAPGQRGEIAIAGAGVAAGYLGSDEAGRRAFGVEEATGERRYLTGDAGVCRRDGVILFGGRLGDGQVKIRGHRIEIGDVENAVRSVEGIADALVAAGSPRNAGAQELVAVVVPERRSIGEVGPLAERLRLLHERIRVDGAAAEAFRRIRDLAVDAARDAMAAQVDRARDAVVSQRHPEDDRGVTAGELAAALGAEERAGLIARWLGELRSAGRITVDDGAVTSVVAPDSPAAREDRWAEIRRLDREIDYGRVQLEYLRRCLDSLPGLLDGSVDPLSLLFPEGDTAVARAAYGGNMLSSYLNAVCAEVVAHRVGTATGERPCRIVEIGGGVGGTTADILAALDGVPSSRWDYLFTDVSRYFTDLAAREWPALRTGLLDINRPAAEQGVPDGSADVVVCANVLHNARDIRAAVEAVFRMLAPGGVATIIDSTATNAPLMASMEFKEGLTGATDARARTGSPFFALAEWREALDASPLETVAVMPPAGDVLERGAQHVFVLRRPDGGEASPRAAAAPTPEAVREAVARLVPEYMVPRRVAVVDALPMTPNGKRDRSAVVGLAGVGECAAREATPGAPAAPAPRRGGRDVVERAWREVLDLPDTEALPGDADFHELGGDSLLLARCIGQMRRDLGGDLPSWDETLRAIVADPTPDGCRRALGVATRGDAPAPDSPPAPPRRASAATPDPAPPRITSLVAGSGPVTVLIHDGSGTLGPYRHLVEELRDRGAGAVLGIERSPADAYLETDAGILFHELTERYSDALLDALGSTEEPVSVVGYCMGGLLAVGIADRLAACGFEAEATVVSSYRMPFTVTDPRLLDFSFARVLRARPQDMGLGVDEELLGSAICSAREAGVADITAEALDRHADPRLRAQLREAPSGSVDRLAAFLAVHPEWDRESLASLREVYVHSLAAVVAYSEPPVAVPVRFLRQRGSLSFLPGLGEDMTSFWREHCLGELEVVDVDGDHFSCLDSRHVAAIADLMYRPKEIS
;
A
#
# COMPACT_ATOMS: atom_id res chain seq x y z
N MET A 1 -42.99 -3.23 14.95
CA MET A 1 -42.59 -4.20 15.99
C MET A 1 -43.21 -3.76 17.31
N ASP A 2 -43.58 -4.69 18.20
CA ASP A 2 -44.20 -4.38 19.49
C ASP A 2 -43.13 -4.41 20.60
N LEU A 3 -42.54 -3.23 20.85
CA LEU A 3 -41.52 -2.96 21.86
C LEU A 3 -42.12 -2.12 22.98
N GLY A 4 -41.62 -2.26 24.20
CA GLY A 4 -42.06 -1.42 25.31
C GLY A 4 -41.07 -1.32 26.47
N PRO A 5 -41.48 -0.74 27.61
CA PRO A 5 -40.58 -0.39 28.71
C PRO A 5 -39.90 -1.56 29.42
N ARG A 6 -40.32 -2.79 29.13
CA ARG A 6 -39.70 -4.01 29.66
C ARG A 6 -38.65 -4.59 28.75
N ASP A 7 -38.53 -4.08 27.52
CA ASP A 7 -37.58 -4.62 26.56
C ASP A 7 -36.18 -4.06 26.78
N ARG A 8 -35.21 -4.96 26.61
CA ARG A 8 -33.79 -4.69 26.84
C ARG A 8 -32.98 -5.29 25.71
N VAL A 9 -32.08 -4.51 25.11
CA VAL A 9 -31.15 -4.99 24.07
C VAL A 9 -29.73 -5.01 24.60
N LEU A 10 -28.99 -6.07 24.28
CA LEU A 10 -27.54 -6.08 24.49
C LEU A 10 -26.85 -5.38 23.31
N ALA A 11 -26.10 -4.32 23.57
CA ALA A 11 -25.45 -3.49 22.55
C ALA A 11 -24.15 -4.13 22.02
N VAL A 12 -24.28 -5.24 21.28
CA VAL A 12 -23.13 -5.97 20.68
C VAL A 12 -22.67 -5.40 19.34
N SER A 13 -23.46 -4.51 18.74
CA SER A 13 -23.13 -3.80 17.50
C SER A 13 -22.36 -2.51 17.81
N ARG A 14 -21.28 -2.23 17.07
CA ARG A 14 -20.46 -1.01 17.26
C ARG A 14 -21.26 0.25 16.90
N PRO A 15 -21.06 1.40 17.59
CA PRO A 15 -21.78 2.65 17.30
C PRO A 15 -21.57 3.19 15.88
N SER A 16 -20.44 2.87 15.24
CA SER A 16 -20.13 3.24 13.86
C SER A 16 -20.91 2.47 12.80
N PHE A 17 -21.74 1.50 13.20
CA PHE A 17 -22.58 0.72 12.30
C PHE A 17 -24.06 1.04 12.51
N ASP A 18 -24.81 1.21 11.42
CA ASP A 18 -26.21 1.66 11.44
C ASP A 18 -27.15 0.72 12.22
N LEU A 19 -26.81 -0.56 12.38
CA LEU A 19 -27.53 -1.48 13.27
C LEU A 19 -27.61 -0.99 14.72
N ALA A 20 -26.60 -0.29 15.22
CA ALA A 20 -26.59 0.24 16.58
C ALA A 20 -27.63 1.36 16.77
N ILE A 21 -28.02 2.05 15.70
CA ILE A 21 -28.99 3.15 15.72
C ILE A 21 -30.38 2.64 16.15
N PHE A 22 -30.75 1.40 15.82
CA PHE A 22 -31.99 0.79 16.29
C PHE A 22 -32.02 0.64 17.81
N ASN A 23 -30.88 0.32 18.45
CA ASN A 23 -30.81 0.17 19.89
C ASN A 23 -31.13 1.50 20.60
N VAL A 24 -30.71 2.62 19.99
CA VAL A 24 -30.97 3.97 20.52
C VAL A 24 -32.41 4.40 20.21
N PHE A 25 -32.75 4.59 18.94
CA PHE A 25 -34.04 5.21 18.57
C PHE A 25 -35.22 4.24 18.60
N GLY A 26 -35.00 2.98 18.25
CA GLY A 26 -36.05 1.96 18.27
C GLY A 26 -36.42 1.54 19.68
N LEU A 27 -35.42 1.21 20.51
CA LEU A 27 -35.66 0.67 21.84
C LEU A 27 -35.87 1.75 22.91
N LEU A 28 -34.98 2.75 23.04
CA LEU A 28 -35.17 3.82 24.03
C LEU A 28 -36.40 4.66 23.70
N GLY A 29 -36.70 4.86 22.41
CA GLY A 29 -37.93 5.51 21.96
C GLY A 29 -39.22 4.79 22.38
N ALA A 30 -39.16 3.47 22.61
CA ALA A 30 -40.26 2.67 23.17
C ALA A 30 -40.25 2.61 24.71
N GLY A 31 -39.33 3.33 25.36
CA GLY A 31 -39.13 3.33 26.82
C GLY A 31 -38.35 2.13 27.35
N GLY A 32 -37.76 1.30 26.48
CA GLY A 32 -36.91 0.18 26.86
C GLY A 32 -35.51 0.62 27.32
N ALA A 33 -34.60 -0.33 27.49
CA ALA A 33 -33.24 -0.05 27.97
C ALA A 33 -32.14 -0.70 27.12
N VAL A 34 -31.03 0.00 26.94
CA VAL A 34 -29.82 -0.53 26.29
C VAL A 34 -28.87 -1.04 27.37
N VAL A 35 -28.46 -2.30 27.26
CA VAL A 35 -27.47 -2.94 28.14
C VAL A 35 -26.13 -2.92 27.41
N ILE A 36 -25.16 -2.21 27.97
CA ILE A 36 -23.78 -2.22 27.47
C ILE A 36 -23.09 -3.45 28.04
N PRO A 37 -22.54 -4.36 27.20
CA PRO A 37 -21.87 -5.55 27.69
C PRO A 37 -20.61 -5.17 28.49
N ALA A 38 -20.35 -5.88 29.58
CA ALA A 38 -19.21 -5.57 30.46
C ALA A 38 -17.85 -5.82 29.79
N CYS A 39 -17.81 -6.64 28.75
CA CYS A 39 -16.61 -6.87 27.93
C CYS A 39 -16.35 -5.73 26.91
N GLY A 40 -17.14 -4.65 26.95
CA GLY A 40 -17.02 -3.53 26.02
C GLY A 40 -17.26 -3.97 24.57
N THR A 41 -16.34 -3.61 23.67
CA THR A 41 -16.47 -3.88 22.23
C THR A 41 -15.85 -5.21 21.79
N THR A 42 -15.19 -5.92 22.71
CA THR A 42 -14.56 -7.22 22.44
C THR A 42 -15.60 -8.35 22.48
N PRO A 43 -15.65 -9.24 21.47
CA PRO A 43 -16.54 -10.40 21.51
C PRO A 43 -16.17 -11.39 22.63
N ASP A 44 -16.99 -11.43 23.67
CA ASP A 44 -16.88 -12.41 24.76
C ASP A 44 -18.24 -13.11 24.95
N PRO A 45 -18.41 -14.35 24.44
CA PRO A 45 -19.66 -15.08 24.56
C PRO A 45 -20.04 -15.41 26.01
N GLU A 46 -19.07 -15.59 26.92
CA GLU A 46 -19.34 -15.91 28.32
C GLU A 46 -19.92 -14.69 29.04
N THR A 47 -19.30 -13.52 28.82
CA THR A 47 -19.81 -12.25 29.34
C THR A 47 -21.16 -11.89 28.72
N TRP A 48 -21.35 -12.06 27.40
CA TRP A 48 -22.66 -11.83 26.78
C TRP A 48 -23.74 -12.72 27.36
N GLU A 49 -23.44 -14.01 27.50
CA GLU A 49 -24.34 -15.01 28.05
C GLU A 49 -24.74 -14.67 29.51
N ARG A 50 -23.76 -14.21 30.32
CA ARG A 50 -23.97 -13.73 31.68
C ARG A 50 -24.85 -12.48 31.70
N ASP A 51 -24.46 -11.44 30.97
CA ASP A 51 -25.12 -10.13 30.97
C ASP A 51 -26.57 -10.24 30.44
N ILE A 52 -26.80 -11.09 29.43
CA ILE A 52 -28.16 -11.40 28.95
C ILE A 52 -29.05 -11.92 30.08
N ARG A 53 -28.51 -12.78 30.94
CA ARG A 53 -29.28 -13.37 32.05
C ARG A 53 -29.35 -12.45 33.25
N GLU A 54 -28.30 -11.70 33.55
CA GLU A 54 -28.26 -10.78 34.69
C GLU A 54 -29.23 -9.61 34.49
N TYR A 55 -29.25 -9.07 33.27
CA TYR A 55 -30.07 -7.91 32.95
C TYR A 55 -31.39 -8.25 32.28
N ASP A 56 -31.77 -9.53 32.19
CA ASP A 56 -32.99 -10.02 31.52
C ASP A 56 -33.17 -9.41 30.11
N VAL A 57 -32.13 -9.54 29.28
CA VAL A 57 -32.13 -9.02 27.90
C VAL A 57 -33.19 -9.76 27.07
N THR A 58 -34.10 -9.01 26.45
CA THR A 58 -35.22 -9.55 25.66
C THR A 58 -35.03 -9.44 24.15
N VAL A 59 -34.10 -8.61 23.71
CA VAL A 59 -33.82 -8.34 22.29
C VAL A 59 -32.34 -8.55 22.01
N TRP A 60 -32.05 -9.29 20.94
CA TRP A 60 -30.71 -9.40 20.37
C TRP A 60 -30.70 -8.75 18.99
N ASN A 61 -29.71 -7.89 18.70
CA ASN A 61 -29.58 -7.19 17.42
C ASN A 61 -28.12 -7.23 16.96
N SER A 62 -27.82 -8.01 15.92
CA SER A 62 -26.45 -8.26 15.47
C SER A 62 -26.33 -8.68 14.00
N VAL A 63 -25.09 -8.86 13.55
CA VAL A 63 -24.77 -9.65 12.35
C VAL A 63 -24.87 -11.16 12.62
N PRO A 64 -25.08 -12.02 11.60
CA PRO A 64 -25.20 -13.46 11.80
C PRO A 64 -24.01 -14.08 12.55
N ALA A 65 -22.77 -13.67 12.27
CA ALA A 65 -21.58 -14.24 12.88
C ALA A 65 -21.56 -14.10 14.42
N GLN A 66 -21.96 -12.94 14.95
CA GLN A 66 -22.02 -12.70 16.39
C GLN A 66 -23.07 -13.57 17.08
N LEU A 67 -24.21 -13.81 16.41
CA LEU A 67 -25.22 -14.74 16.92
C LEU A 67 -24.70 -16.18 16.94
N THR A 68 -23.94 -16.60 15.92
CA THR A 68 -23.31 -17.93 15.90
C THR A 68 -22.41 -18.13 17.12
N ILE A 69 -21.59 -17.13 17.48
CA ILE A 69 -20.71 -17.17 18.66
C ILE A 69 -21.52 -17.42 19.95
N LEU A 70 -22.61 -16.67 20.14
CA LEU A 70 -23.48 -16.85 21.31
C LEU A 70 -24.15 -18.23 21.32
N LEU A 71 -24.65 -18.69 20.17
CA LEU A 71 -25.33 -19.99 20.06
C LEU A 71 -24.36 -21.17 20.23
N ASP A 72 -23.12 -21.07 19.75
CA ASP A 72 -22.06 -22.08 19.98
C ASP A 72 -21.80 -22.23 21.48
N ARG A 73 -21.76 -21.11 22.22
CA ARG A 73 -21.60 -21.11 23.67
C ARG A 73 -22.77 -21.77 24.40
N CYS A 74 -24.00 -21.51 23.94
CA CYS A 74 -25.20 -22.09 24.53
C CYS A 74 -25.34 -23.60 24.27
N ALA A 75 -24.79 -24.10 23.15
CA ALA A 75 -24.85 -25.51 22.77
C ALA A 75 -23.75 -26.37 23.42
N ASP A 76 -22.85 -25.77 24.21
CA ASP A 76 -21.74 -26.47 24.87
C ASP A 76 -22.23 -27.43 25.96
N ALA A 77 -22.19 -28.74 25.66
CA ALA A 77 -22.62 -29.82 26.54
C ALA A 77 -21.77 -29.98 27.82
N SER A 78 -20.63 -29.29 27.90
CA SER A 78 -19.70 -29.30 29.04
C SER A 78 -20.11 -28.29 30.12
N ALA A 79 -20.94 -27.30 29.77
CA ALA A 79 -21.46 -26.31 30.70
C ALA A 79 -22.63 -26.89 31.50
N PRO A 80 -22.81 -26.48 32.78
CA PRO A 80 -23.97 -26.89 33.56
C PRO A 80 -25.26 -26.45 32.85
N PRO A 81 -26.33 -27.27 32.87
CA PRO A 81 -27.57 -26.96 32.16
C PRO A 81 -28.14 -25.63 32.65
N ALA A 82 -28.05 -24.62 31.80
CA ALA A 82 -28.52 -23.28 32.07
C ALA A 82 -30.00 -23.14 31.72
N ARG A 83 -30.68 -22.19 32.37
CA ARG A 83 -32.02 -21.76 31.93
C ARG A 83 -31.93 -21.23 30.49
N PRO A 84 -32.98 -21.42 29.66
CA PRO A 84 -33.05 -20.80 28.35
C PRO A 84 -32.82 -19.29 28.44
N LEU A 85 -32.26 -18.70 27.38
CA LEU A 85 -32.04 -17.26 27.35
C LEU A 85 -33.39 -16.52 27.39
N PRO A 86 -33.50 -15.39 28.11
CA PRO A 86 -34.73 -14.57 28.18
C PRO A 86 -35.06 -13.82 26.88
N LEU A 87 -34.38 -14.14 25.77
CA LEU A 87 -34.58 -13.52 24.48
C LEU A 87 -35.99 -13.80 23.95
N ARG A 88 -36.67 -12.74 23.53
CA ARG A 88 -37.99 -12.77 22.88
C ARG A 88 -37.90 -12.47 21.39
N ARG A 89 -36.91 -11.67 20.98
CA ARG A 89 -36.69 -11.31 19.57
C ARG A 89 -35.21 -11.30 19.24
N VAL A 90 -34.87 -11.85 18.09
CA VAL A 90 -33.51 -11.86 17.56
C VAL A 90 -33.55 -11.30 16.15
N LEU A 91 -32.89 -10.15 15.99
CA LEU A 91 -32.82 -9.35 14.79
C LEU A 91 -31.44 -9.57 14.17
N VAL A 92 -31.40 -10.15 12.97
CA VAL A 92 -30.14 -10.50 12.30
C VAL A 92 -30.11 -9.89 10.91
N SER A 93 -29.03 -9.16 10.60
CA SER A 93 -28.87 -8.48 9.30
C SER A 93 -27.42 -8.16 8.98
N GLY A 94 -27.16 -7.59 7.80
CA GLY A 94 -25.82 -7.17 7.37
C GLY A 94 -25.05 -8.23 6.57
N ASP A 95 -25.39 -9.52 6.71
CA ASP A 95 -24.79 -10.61 5.93
C ASP A 95 -25.80 -11.74 5.66
N ARG A 96 -25.38 -12.75 4.91
CA ARG A 96 -26.14 -13.96 4.63
C ARG A 96 -26.41 -14.73 5.93
N VAL A 97 -27.68 -14.90 6.27
CA VAL A 97 -28.12 -15.66 7.45
C VAL A 97 -27.94 -17.17 7.19
N PRO A 98 -27.15 -17.89 8.01
CA PRO A 98 -27.07 -19.35 7.97
C PRO A 98 -28.44 -20.01 8.18
N ALA A 99 -28.73 -21.05 7.41
CA ALA A 99 -30.06 -21.70 7.41
C ALA A 99 -30.38 -22.43 8.72
N ASP A 100 -29.38 -22.79 9.51
CA ASP A 100 -29.51 -23.50 10.79
C ASP A 100 -29.73 -22.57 12.00
N GLN A 101 -29.43 -21.27 11.87
CA GLN A 101 -29.53 -20.32 12.99
C GLN A 101 -30.93 -20.21 13.63
N PRO A 102 -32.05 -20.19 12.87
CA PRO A 102 -33.38 -20.16 13.47
C PRO A 102 -33.67 -21.38 14.37
N ALA A 103 -33.29 -22.57 13.92
CA ALA A 103 -33.46 -23.80 14.69
C ALA A 103 -32.60 -23.80 15.96
N ARG A 104 -31.32 -23.40 15.83
CA ARG A 104 -30.40 -23.30 16.96
C ARG A 104 -30.83 -22.25 17.99
N LEU A 105 -31.36 -21.11 17.53
CA LEU A 105 -31.96 -20.12 18.42
C LEU A 105 -33.14 -20.69 19.18
N TRP A 106 -34.01 -21.46 18.51
CA TRP A 106 -35.18 -22.06 19.17
C TRP A 106 -34.80 -23.01 20.31
N GLU A 107 -33.67 -23.72 20.17
CA GLU A 107 -33.12 -24.56 21.24
C GLU A 107 -32.60 -23.72 22.43
N ALA A 108 -31.87 -22.62 22.16
CA ALA A 108 -31.29 -21.76 23.20
C ALA A 108 -32.31 -20.83 23.88
N ALA A 109 -33.33 -20.38 23.14
CA ALA A 109 -34.36 -19.44 23.57
C ALA A 109 -35.74 -19.84 22.98
N PRO A 110 -36.40 -20.88 23.53
CA PRO A 110 -37.70 -21.34 23.05
C PRO A 110 -38.74 -20.23 23.10
N GLY A 111 -39.42 -19.98 21.97
CA GLY A 111 -40.41 -18.92 21.84
C GLY A 111 -39.88 -17.57 21.32
N ALA A 112 -38.56 -17.43 21.11
CA ALA A 112 -37.99 -16.25 20.49
C ALA A 112 -38.37 -16.13 19.01
N GLU A 113 -38.71 -14.92 18.56
CA GLU A 113 -38.96 -14.62 17.15
C GLU A 113 -37.64 -14.31 16.43
N PHE A 114 -37.31 -15.07 15.39
CA PHE A 114 -36.16 -14.83 14.52
C PHE A 114 -36.57 -13.98 13.32
N LEU A 115 -35.99 -12.79 13.19
CA LEU A 115 -36.20 -11.88 12.07
C LEU A 115 -34.90 -11.73 11.29
N ALA A 116 -34.88 -12.28 10.07
CA ALA A 116 -33.85 -11.98 9.08
C ALA A 116 -34.22 -10.66 8.40
N LEU A 117 -33.40 -9.63 8.62
CA LEU A 117 -33.64 -8.28 8.15
C LEU A 117 -32.63 -7.91 7.07
N GLY A 118 -33.05 -7.03 6.17
CA GLY A 118 -32.22 -6.55 5.08
C GLY A 118 -32.49 -5.08 4.78
N GLY A 119 -31.57 -4.46 4.07
CA GLY A 119 -31.67 -3.06 3.70
C GLY A 119 -30.33 -2.53 3.21
N ALA A 120 -30.27 -1.22 3.12
CA ALA A 120 -29.08 -0.45 2.87
C ALA A 120 -29.05 0.71 3.87
N THR A 121 -27.88 1.25 4.16
CA THR A 121 -27.74 2.45 5.00
C THR A 121 -28.53 3.61 4.42
N GLU A 122 -28.55 3.75 3.09
CA GLU A 122 -29.34 4.71 2.34
C GLU A 122 -30.86 4.46 2.40
N GLY A 123 -31.28 3.30 2.91
CA GLY A 123 -32.66 2.92 3.23
C GLY A 123 -33.00 3.00 4.72
N SER A 124 -32.13 3.61 5.54
CA SER A 124 -32.26 3.77 6.99
C SER A 124 -32.33 2.43 7.75
N ILE A 125 -31.19 1.74 7.82
CA ILE A 125 -30.96 0.47 8.55
C ILE A 125 -31.60 -0.74 7.84
N TRP A 126 -32.93 -0.84 7.88
CA TRP A 126 -33.67 -1.97 7.33
C TRP A 126 -34.83 -1.49 6.48
N SER A 127 -35.08 -2.22 5.39
CA SER A 127 -36.16 -1.96 4.43
C SER A 127 -37.00 -3.20 4.15
N ILE A 128 -36.48 -4.39 4.48
CA ILE A 128 -37.12 -5.66 4.22
C ILE A 128 -36.95 -6.58 5.43
N ALA A 129 -37.95 -7.43 5.67
CA ALA A 129 -37.92 -8.41 6.75
C ALA A 129 -38.51 -9.76 6.32
N HIS A 130 -37.86 -10.83 6.77
CA HIS A 130 -38.38 -12.19 6.72
C HIS A 130 -38.43 -12.76 8.14
N ARG A 131 -39.62 -13.21 8.54
CA ARG A 131 -39.81 -13.94 9.79
C ARG A 131 -39.56 -15.41 9.52
N CYS A 132 -38.53 -15.97 10.16
CA CYS A 132 -38.15 -17.35 9.98
C CYS A 132 -38.99 -18.28 10.87
N ASP A 133 -39.38 -19.43 10.33
CA ASP A 133 -39.90 -20.55 11.13
C ASP A 133 -38.72 -21.46 11.50
N PRO A 134 -38.51 -21.81 12.79
CA PRO A 134 -37.43 -22.70 13.20
C PRO A 134 -37.56 -24.12 12.62
N THR A 135 -38.72 -24.50 12.07
CA THR A 135 -38.96 -25.81 11.45
C THR A 135 -38.68 -25.86 9.95
N ASP A 136 -38.40 -24.71 9.31
CA ASP A 136 -38.06 -24.63 7.89
C ASP A 136 -36.61 -25.13 7.66
N ALA A 137 -36.46 -26.41 7.27
CA ALA A 137 -35.13 -27.01 7.05
C ALA A 137 -34.66 -26.94 5.58
N GLY A 138 -33.40 -26.51 5.38
CA GLY A 138 -32.59 -26.91 4.21
C GLY A 138 -32.54 -25.95 3.00
N GLY A 139 -33.10 -24.74 3.08
CA GLY A 139 -33.04 -23.73 2.01
C GLY A 139 -32.40 -22.40 2.45
N PRO A 140 -31.92 -21.56 1.51
CA PRO A 140 -31.43 -20.22 1.85
C PRO A 140 -32.57 -19.34 2.38
N ILE A 141 -32.31 -18.63 3.48
CA ILE A 141 -33.27 -17.72 4.11
C ILE A 141 -33.68 -16.62 3.10
N PRO A 142 -34.98 -16.45 2.80
CA PRO A 142 -35.46 -15.38 1.92
C PRO A 142 -35.11 -13.98 2.44
N TYR A 143 -35.03 -13.00 1.54
CA TYR A 143 -34.79 -11.61 1.92
C TYR A 143 -36.03 -10.98 2.57
N GLY A 144 -37.22 -11.38 2.10
CA GLY A 144 -38.47 -11.12 2.80
C GLY A 144 -39.42 -10.18 2.08
N ARG A 145 -40.14 -9.36 2.86
CA ARG A 145 -41.12 -8.38 2.38
C ARG A 145 -40.80 -6.98 2.93
N ALA A 146 -41.17 -5.95 2.16
CA ALA A 146 -40.92 -4.56 2.54
C ALA A 146 -41.50 -4.24 3.93
N LEU A 147 -40.77 -3.44 4.70
CA LEU A 147 -41.24 -2.90 5.98
C LEU A 147 -42.37 -1.87 5.76
N SER A 148 -43.17 -1.66 6.81
CA SER A 148 -44.25 -0.66 6.77
C SER A 148 -43.70 0.74 6.48
N GLY A 149 -44.35 1.49 5.58
CA GLY A 149 -43.92 2.84 5.18
C GLY A 149 -42.75 2.85 4.18
N GLN A 150 -42.33 1.68 3.71
CA GLN A 150 -41.33 1.52 2.66
C GLN A 150 -41.85 0.57 1.57
N ALA A 151 -41.21 0.62 0.41
CA ALA A 151 -41.42 -0.31 -0.69
C ALA A 151 -40.07 -0.88 -1.14
N VAL A 152 -40.07 -2.14 -1.56
CA VAL A 152 -38.89 -2.79 -2.13
C VAL A 152 -39.32 -3.46 -3.43
N TRP A 153 -38.68 -3.08 -4.53
CA TRP A 153 -38.96 -3.61 -5.86
C TRP A 153 -37.74 -4.35 -6.42
N VAL A 154 -38.00 -5.21 -7.40
CA VAL A 154 -36.96 -5.75 -8.28
C VAL A 154 -37.20 -5.13 -9.65
N LEU A 155 -36.23 -4.38 -10.17
CA LEU A 155 -36.30 -3.66 -11.43
C LEU A 155 -35.59 -4.43 -12.54
N ASN A 156 -36.20 -4.48 -13.72
CA ASN A 156 -35.59 -5.06 -14.91
C ASN A 156 -34.55 -4.09 -15.52
N ARG A 157 -33.96 -4.46 -16.67
CA ARG A 157 -32.91 -3.65 -17.33
C ARG A 157 -33.40 -2.29 -17.83
N ASP A 158 -34.70 -2.16 -18.04
CA ASP A 158 -35.34 -0.93 -18.53
C ASP A 158 -35.80 -0.03 -17.36
N GLY A 159 -35.55 -0.45 -16.11
CA GLY A 159 -35.91 0.29 -14.90
C GLY A 159 -37.37 0.09 -14.46
N GLU A 160 -38.09 -0.85 -15.06
CA GLU A 160 -39.48 -1.19 -14.73
C GLU A 160 -39.57 -2.36 -13.74
N ALA A 161 -40.71 -2.55 -13.07
CA ALA A 161 -40.91 -3.69 -12.17
C ALA A 161 -40.75 -5.04 -12.91
N ALA A 162 -39.86 -5.89 -12.41
CA ALA A 162 -39.58 -7.21 -12.95
C ALA A 162 -40.77 -8.16 -12.74
N ALA A 163 -41.03 -9.02 -13.73
CA ALA A 163 -42.05 -10.05 -13.63
C ALA A 163 -41.71 -11.08 -12.53
N PRO A 164 -42.69 -11.74 -11.89
CA PRO A 164 -42.40 -12.75 -10.87
C PRO A 164 -41.47 -13.85 -11.38
N GLY A 165 -40.35 -14.07 -10.69
CA GLY A 165 -39.30 -15.02 -11.09
C GLY A 165 -38.19 -14.43 -11.98
N GLN A 166 -38.37 -13.22 -12.51
CA GLN A 166 -37.35 -12.52 -13.28
C GLN A 166 -36.29 -11.91 -12.35
N ARG A 167 -35.02 -12.09 -12.70
CA ARG A 167 -33.89 -11.47 -12.00
C ARG A 167 -33.75 -10.01 -12.41
N GLY A 168 -33.53 -9.13 -11.44
CA GLY A 168 -33.37 -7.70 -11.64
C GLY A 168 -32.62 -7.04 -10.47
N GLU A 169 -32.52 -5.71 -10.49
CA GLU A 169 -31.91 -4.90 -9.43
C GLU A 169 -32.91 -4.59 -8.32
N ILE A 170 -32.52 -4.74 -7.06
CA ILE A 170 -33.33 -4.38 -5.91
C ILE A 170 -33.30 -2.86 -5.76
N ALA A 171 -34.47 -2.24 -5.67
CA ALA A 171 -34.64 -0.83 -5.37
C ALA A 171 -35.46 -0.65 -4.09
N ILE A 172 -35.08 0.32 -3.26
CA ILE A 172 -35.77 0.69 -2.03
C ILE A 172 -36.45 2.03 -2.24
N ALA A 173 -37.69 2.18 -1.79
CA ALA A 173 -38.43 3.43 -1.85
C ALA A 173 -39.27 3.68 -0.61
N GLY A 174 -39.82 4.89 -0.52
CA GLY A 174 -40.66 5.33 0.59
C GLY A 174 -39.88 6.10 1.65
N ALA A 175 -40.42 6.16 2.87
CA ALA A 175 -39.98 7.11 3.89
C ALA A 175 -38.56 6.87 4.44
N GLY A 176 -38.01 5.67 4.26
CA GLY A 176 -36.67 5.32 4.74
C GLY A 176 -35.52 5.77 3.85
N VAL A 177 -35.80 6.29 2.65
CA VAL A 177 -34.73 6.64 1.70
C VAL A 177 -34.04 7.95 2.09
N ALA A 178 -32.74 7.87 2.38
CA ALA A 178 -31.89 8.96 2.85
C ALA A 178 -31.75 10.11 1.83
N ALA A 179 -31.72 11.37 2.26
CA ALA A 179 -31.76 12.56 1.39
C ALA A 179 -30.68 12.66 0.29
N GLY A 180 -29.57 11.93 0.40
CA GLY A 180 -28.47 11.90 -0.56
C GLY A 180 -27.13 11.65 0.11
N TYR A 181 -26.05 11.70 -0.67
CA TYR A 181 -24.68 11.68 -0.15
C TYR A 181 -24.19 13.11 0.09
N LEU A 182 -23.54 13.36 1.24
CA LEU A 182 -22.95 14.65 1.56
C LEU A 182 -21.76 14.93 0.63
N GLY A 183 -21.73 16.09 -0.03
CA GLY A 183 -20.60 16.54 -0.85
C GLY A 183 -20.39 15.82 -2.19
N SER A 184 -21.31 14.94 -2.62
CA SER A 184 -21.17 14.16 -3.86
C SER A 184 -22.45 14.12 -4.70
N ASP A 185 -22.71 15.22 -5.40
CA ASP A 185 -23.90 15.40 -6.24
C ASP A 185 -23.99 14.38 -7.38
N GLU A 186 -22.85 13.96 -7.95
CA GLU A 186 -22.82 13.05 -9.08
C GLU A 186 -23.18 11.61 -8.68
N ALA A 187 -22.60 11.09 -7.59
CA ALA A 187 -22.98 9.79 -7.05
C ALA A 187 -24.43 9.78 -6.58
N GLY A 188 -24.87 10.88 -5.95
CA GLY A 188 -26.25 11.07 -5.52
C GLY A 188 -27.26 10.97 -6.67
N ARG A 189 -26.98 11.60 -7.82
CA ARG A 189 -27.86 11.55 -9.01
C ARG A 189 -27.96 10.16 -9.65
N ARG A 190 -26.94 9.32 -9.51
CA ARG A 190 -26.94 7.95 -10.06
C ARG A 190 -27.68 6.97 -9.16
N ALA A 191 -27.50 7.08 -7.85
CA ALA A 191 -28.05 6.13 -6.89
C ALA A 191 -29.49 6.46 -6.45
N PHE A 192 -29.85 7.74 -6.41
CA PHE A 192 -31.17 8.20 -5.99
C PHE A 192 -31.99 8.76 -7.15
N GLY A 193 -33.27 8.41 -7.17
CA GLY A 193 -34.23 8.89 -8.17
C GLY A 193 -35.63 9.03 -7.59
N VAL A 194 -36.61 9.13 -8.48
CA VAL A 194 -38.04 9.16 -8.14
C VAL A 194 -38.73 8.02 -8.88
N GLU A 195 -39.59 7.29 -8.18
CA GLU A 195 -40.44 6.28 -8.81
C GLU A 195 -41.63 6.94 -9.52
N GLU A 196 -41.79 6.68 -10.81
CA GLU A 196 -42.79 7.38 -11.63
C GLU A 196 -44.23 7.05 -11.22
N ALA A 197 -44.48 5.82 -10.77
CA ALA A 197 -45.82 5.37 -10.41
C ALA A 197 -46.34 5.96 -9.08
N THR A 198 -45.44 6.26 -8.14
CA THR A 198 -45.81 6.73 -6.79
C THR A 198 -45.36 8.15 -6.49
N GLY A 199 -44.42 8.69 -7.27
CA GLY A 199 -43.76 9.98 -6.99
C GLY A 199 -42.82 9.92 -5.77
N GLU A 200 -42.59 8.75 -5.19
CA GLU A 200 -41.75 8.59 -4.01
C GLU A 200 -40.27 8.51 -4.39
N ARG A 201 -39.41 8.94 -3.48
CA ARG A 201 -37.96 8.84 -3.66
C ARG A 201 -37.53 7.38 -3.62
N ARG A 202 -36.66 6.99 -4.55
CA ARG A 202 -36.12 5.63 -4.67
C ARG A 202 -34.59 5.62 -4.62
N TYR A 203 -34.03 4.53 -4.12
CA TYR A 203 -32.61 4.23 -4.07
C TYR A 203 -32.33 2.89 -4.76
N LEU A 204 -31.39 2.90 -5.70
CA LEU A 204 -30.90 1.71 -6.39
C LEU A 204 -29.79 1.08 -5.54
N THR A 205 -29.97 -0.19 -5.15
CA THR A 205 -29.10 -0.82 -4.16
C THR A 205 -27.82 -1.45 -4.72
N GLY A 206 -27.75 -1.63 -6.05
CA GLY A 206 -26.74 -2.47 -6.68
C GLY A 206 -26.89 -3.97 -6.36
N ASP A 207 -27.90 -4.38 -5.57
CA ASP A 207 -28.14 -5.77 -5.23
C ASP A 207 -29.06 -6.43 -6.27
N ALA A 208 -28.75 -7.65 -6.70
CA ALA A 208 -29.61 -8.45 -7.55
C ALA A 208 -30.67 -9.17 -6.70
N GLY A 209 -31.89 -9.27 -7.21
CA GLY A 209 -32.97 -9.99 -6.57
C GLY A 209 -33.94 -10.64 -7.55
N VAL A 210 -34.80 -11.49 -7.00
CA VAL A 210 -35.95 -12.09 -7.71
C VAL A 210 -37.18 -11.94 -6.82
N CYS A 211 -38.24 -11.33 -7.35
CA CYS A 211 -39.52 -11.26 -6.66
C CYS A 211 -40.35 -12.52 -6.97
N ARG A 212 -40.81 -13.25 -5.96
CA ARG A 212 -41.72 -14.39 -6.10
C ARG A 212 -43.16 -13.92 -6.34
N ARG A 213 -44.02 -14.82 -6.82
CA ARG A 213 -45.45 -14.53 -7.05
C ARG A 213 -46.20 -14.14 -5.78
N ASP A 214 -45.77 -14.65 -4.64
CA ASP A 214 -46.34 -14.29 -3.34
C ASP A 214 -45.86 -12.92 -2.85
N GLY A 215 -44.91 -12.27 -3.52
CA GLY A 215 -44.33 -10.97 -3.15
C GLY A 215 -43.15 -11.05 -2.18
N VAL A 216 -42.60 -12.25 -1.93
CA VAL A 216 -41.34 -12.42 -1.20
C VAL A 216 -40.16 -12.22 -2.15
N ILE A 217 -39.18 -11.43 -1.72
CA ILE A 217 -37.94 -11.20 -2.47
C ILE A 217 -36.89 -12.22 -2.06
N LEU A 218 -36.23 -12.80 -3.05
CA LEU A 218 -35.01 -13.60 -2.90
C LEU A 218 -33.80 -12.76 -3.25
N PHE A 219 -32.79 -12.78 -2.38
CA PHE A 219 -31.53 -12.11 -2.63
C PHE A 219 -30.67 -12.92 -3.61
N GLY A 220 -30.09 -12.24 -4.60
CA GLY A 220 -29.40 -12.83 -5.75
C GLY A 220 -27.95 -12.37 -5.94
N GLY A 221 -27.32 -11.78 -4.90
CA GLY A 221 -25.95 -11.24 -4.94
C GLY A 221 -25.91 -9.76 -5.34
N ARG A 222 -24.76 -9.24 -5.78
CA ARG A 222 -24.62 -7.86 -6.30
C ARG A 222 -24.52 -7.79 -7.83
N LEU A 223 -24.82 -6.63 -8.39
CA LEU A 223 -24.77 -6.32 -9.82
C LEU A 223 -23.51 -5.50 -10.15
N GLY A 224 -22.35 -6.15 -10.23
CA GLY A 224 -21.23 -5.72 -11.07
C GLY A 224 -20.63 -4.31 -10.88
N ASP A 225 -20.82 -3.65 -9.74
CA ASP A 225 -20.46 -2.24 -9.49
C ASP A 225 -19.20 -2.03 -8.64
N GLY A 226 -18.51 -3.10 -8.22
CA GLY A 226 -17.26 -2.98 -7.45
C GLY A 226 -17.47 -2.80 -5.95
N GLN A 227 -18.65 -3.12 -5.43
CA GLN A 227 -18.91 -3.14 -4.00
C GLN A 227 -19.12 -4.57 -3.49
N VAL A 228 -18.62 -4.91 -2.30
CA VAL A 228 -18.69 -6.27 -1.71
C VAL A 228 -19.18 -6.22 -0.26
N LYS A 229 -19.83 -7.30 0.21
CA LYS A 229 -20.22 -7.48 1.62
C LYS A 229 -19.35 -8.60 2.21
N ILE A 230 -18.47 -8.27 3.15
CA ILE A 230 -17.55 -9.23 3.80
C ILE A 230 -17.75 -9.13 5.31
N ARG A 231 -18.15 -10.25 5.95
CA ARG A 231 -18.34 -10.34 7.41
C ARG A 231 -19.27 -9.26 7.97
N GLY A 232 -20.35 -8.95 7.26
CA GLY A 232 -21.30 -7.89 7.61
C GLY A 232 -20.89 -6.46 7.25
N HIS A 233 -19.66 -6.23 6.77
CA HIS A 233 -19.20 -4.91 6.34
C HIS A 233 -19.45 -4.70 4.85
N ARG A 234 -20.09 -3.57 4.52
CA ARG A 234 -20.25 -3.09 3.15
C ARG A 234 -18.97 -2.35 2.74
N ILE A 235 -18.21 -2.91 1.82
CA ILE A 235 -16.90 -2.41 1.41
C ILE A 235 -16.95 -2.00 -0.06
N GLU A 236 -16.61 -0.75 -0.33
CA GLU A 236 -16.34 -0.25 -1.68
C GLU A 236 -14.92 -0.67 -2.07
N ILE A 237 -14.78 -1.54 -3.07
CA ILE A 237 -13.45 -1.97 -3.55
C ILE A 237 -12.66 -0.75 -4.02
N GLY A 238 -13.31 0.26 -4.60
CA GLY A 238 -12.69 1.50 -5.03
C GLY A 238 -12.01 2.29 -3.90
N ASP A 239 -12.58 2.27 -2.69
CA ASP A 239 -12.00 2.98 -1.54
C ASP A 239 -10.75 2.26 -1.02
N VAL A 240 -10.79 0.91 -0.99
CA VAL A 240 -9.62 0.11 -0.67
C VAL A 240 -8.53 0.28 -1.73
N GLU A 241 -8.91 0.28 -3.01
CA GLU A 241 -7.98 0.57 -4.11
C GLU A 241 -7.34 1.95 -3.94
N ASN A 242 -8.10 2.99 -3.56
CA ASN A 242 -7.57 4.34 -3.34
C ASN A 242 -6.64 4.40 -2.14
N ALA A 243 -6.99 3.75 -1.02
CA ALA A 243 -6.13 3.67 0.16
C ALA A 243 -4.81 2.96 -0.13
N VAL A 244 -4.85 1.89 -0.92
CA VAL A 244 -3.65 1.19 -1.39
C VAL A 244 -2.81 2.07 -2.32
N ARG A 245 -3.45 2.86 -3.20
CA ARG A 245 -2.76 3.83 -4.07
C ARG A 245 -2.12 5.00 -3.30
N SER A 246 -2.63 5.35 -2.13
CA SER A 246 -2.07 6.44 -1.31
C SER A 246 -0.86 6.03 -0.45
N VAL A 247 -0.44 4.76 -0.48
CA VAL A 247 0.79 4.31 0.17
C VAL A 247 2.01 4.80 -0.63
N GLU A 248 2.96 5.46 0.04
CA GLU A 248 4.22 5.90 -0.59
C GLU A 248 4.92 4.73 -1.29
N GLY A 249 5.34 4.95 -2.54
CA GLY A 249 5.97 3.88 -3.29
C GLY A 249 4.98 2.99 -4.05
N ILE A 250 3.69 3.34 -4.17
CA ILE A 250 2.67 2.67 -4.99
C ILE A 250 2.15 3.60 -6.13
N ALA A 251 2.27 3.17 -7.37
CA ALA A 251 1.77 3.86 -8.58
C ALA A 251 0.30 3.55 -8.91
N ASP A 252 -0.14 2.30 -8.76
CA ASP A 252 -1.53 1.89 -9.02
C ASP A 252 -1.88 0.62 -8.21
N ALA A 253 -3.17 0.36 -8.03
CA ALA A 253 -3.65 -0.80 -7.30
C ALA A 253 -4.99 -1.31 -7.84
N LEU A 254 -5.22 -2.61 -7.71
CA LEU A 254 -6.50 -3.25 -7.99
C LEU A 254 -6.85 -4.23 -6.87
N VAL A 255 -8.08 -4.17 -6.38
CA VAL A 255 -8.55 -4.97 -5.24
C VAL A 255 -9.70 -5.88 -5.71
N ALA A 256 -9.80 -7.06 -5.11
CA ALA A 256 -10.89 -8.01 -5.36
C ALA A 256 -11.27 -8.74 -4.06
N ALA A 257 -12.48 -9.32 -4.05
CA ALA A 257 -12.88 -10.26 -3.00
C ALA A 257 -12.72 -11.71 -3.51
N GLY A 258 -12.00 -12.54 -2.77
CA GLY A 258 -11.78 -13.96 -3.09
C GLY A 258 -12.11 -14.87 -1.91
N SER A 259 -12.22 -16.18 -2.13
CA SER A 259 -12.29 -17.18 -1.06
C SER A 259 -11.20 -18.24 -1.25
N PRO A 260 -10.44 -18.58 -0.20
CA PRO A 260 -9.57 -19.76 -0.22
C PRO A 260 -10.40 -21.03 -0.45
N ARG A 261 -9.90 -21.96 -1.28
CA ARG A 261 -10.52 -23.29 -1.41
C ARG A 261 -10.49 -23.95 -0.02
N ASN A 262 -11.69 -24.29 0.49
CA ASN A 262 -12.01 -24.97 1.76
C ASN A 262 -12.51 -24.10 2.95
N ALA A 263 -12.54 -22.76 2.88
CA ALA A 263 -12.92 -21.94 4.05
C ALA A 263 -14.30 -21.25 4.00
N GLY A 264 -14.96 -21.16 2.83
CA GLY A 264 -16.30 -20.55 2.69
C GLY A 264 -16.43 -19.04 2.99
N ALA A 265 -15.43 -18.41 3.62
CA ALA A 265 -15.40 -16.98 3.93
C ALA A 265 -14.72 -16.18 2.81
N GLN A 266 -15.29 -15.01 2.47
CA GLN A 266 -14.68 -14.06 1.53
C GLN A 266 -13.63 -13.19 2.23
N GLU A 267 -12.54 -12.87 1.54
CA GLU A 267 -11.48 -11.96 1.97
C GLU A 267 -11.12 -10.96 0.86
N LEU A 268 -10.61 -9.78 1.24
CA LEU A 268 -10.05 -8.82 0.30
C LEU A 268 -8.62 -9.19 -0.06
N VAL A 269 -8.28 -9.08 -1.33
CA VAL A 269 -6.94 -9.24 -1.86
C VAL A 269 -6.62 -8.09 -2.81
N ALA A 270 -5.37 -7.66 -2.81
CA ALA A 270 -4.91 -6.56 -3.66
C ALA A 270 -3.71 -6.96 -4.50
N VAL A 271 -3.61 -6.37 -5.68
CA VAL A 271 -2.38 -6.29 -6.45
C VAL A 271 -1.96 -4.83 -6.54
N VAL A 272 -0.66 -4.57 -6.40
CA VAL A 272 -0.09 -3.22 -6.34
C VAL A 272 1.06 -3.07 -7.31
N VAL A 273 1.12 -1.91 -7.96
CA VAL A 273 2.21 -1.51 -8.85
C VAL A 273 3.05 -0.49 -8.09
N PRO A 274 4.37 -0.66 -7.91
CA PRO A 274 5.17 0.27 -7.15
C PRO A 274 5.45 1.58 -7.93
N GLU A 275 5.48 2.69 -7.20
CA GLU A 275 5.88 4.02 -7.67
C GLU A 275 7.36 4.00 -8.02
N ARG A 276 7.65 4.19 -9.31
CA ARG A 276 9.02 4.37 -9.77
C ARG A 276 9.37 5.83 -9.45
N ARG A 277 10.17 6.09 -8.40
CA ARG A 277 10.82 7.41 -8.26
C ARG A 277 11.51 7.69 -9.59
N SER A 278 11.04 8.70 -10.31
CA SER A 278 11.76 9.20 -11.47
C SER A 278 13.08 9.75 -10.95
N ILE A 279 14.16 9.01 -11.17
CA ILE A 279 15.48 9.60 -11.05
C ILE A 279 15.56 10.61 -12.19
N GLY A 280 15.39 11.90 -11.86
CA GLY A 280 15.30 12.94 -12.89
C GLY A 280 14.69 14.27 -12.46
N GLU A 281 15.20 14.94 -11.41
CA GLU A 281 15.26 16.41 -11.47
C GLU A 281 16.49 16.81 -12.32
N VAL A 282 16.25 16.69 -13.63
CA VAL A 282 16.86 17.26 -14.84
C VAL A 282 18.29 17.83 -14.76
N GLY A 283 19.28 16.94 -14.90
CA GLY A 283 20.56 17.31 -15.53
C GLY A 283 20.42 17.49 -17.06
N PRO A 284 21.33 18.23 -17.74
CA PRO A 284 21.22 18.51 -19.19
C PRO A 284 21.08 17.27 -20.09
N LEU A 285 21.64 16.14 -19.69
CA LEU A 285 21.52 14.88 -20.44
C LEU A 285 20.11 14.28 -20.36
N ALA A 286 19.49 14.28 -19.17
CA ALA A 286 18.13 13.74 -18.99
C ALA A 286 17.10 14.54 -19.82
N GLU A 287 17.24 15.87 -19.89
CA GLU A 287 16.38 16.70 -20.73
C GLU A 287 16.55 16.40 -22.22
N ARG A 288 17.78 16.19 -22.68
CA ARG A 288 18.03 15.82 -24.09
C ARG A 288 17.42 14.47 -24.44
N LEU A 289 17.47 13.50 -23.52
CA LEU A 289 16.85 12.19 -23.71
C LEU A 289 15.32 12.28 -23.72
N ARG A 290 14.74 13.14 -22.89
CA ARG A 290 13.30 13.44 -22.90
C ARG A 290 12.87 14.05 -24.24
N LEU A 291 13.59 15.07 -24.71
CA LEU A 291 13.33 15.73 -26.01
C LEU A 291 13.55 14.78 -27.19
N LEU A 292 14.58 13.93 -27.13
CA LEU A 292 14.80 12.88 -28.12
C LEU A 292 13.60 11.95 -28.16
N HIS A 293 13.17 11.43 -27.01
CA HIS A 293 12.02 10.56 -26.90
C HIS A 293 10.77 11.20 -27.50
N GLU A 294 10.46 12.45 -27.17
CA GLU A 294 9.33 13.16 -27.77
C GLU A 294 9.40 13.25 -29.30
N ARG A 295 10.60 13.35 -29.87
CA ARG A 295 10.82 13.43 -31.32
C ARG A 295 10.70 12.08 -32.03
N ILE A 296 11.11 10.98 -31.40
CA ILE A 296 11.18 9.65 -32.03
C ILE A 296 10.20 8.63 -31.44
N ARG A 297 9.35 9.02 -30.48
CA ARG A 297 8.34 8.14 -29.89
C ARG A 297 7.35 7.67 -30.95
N VAL A 298 6.76 6.52 -30.69
CA VAL A 298 5.80 5.88 -31.57
C VAL A 298 4.41 6.07 -30.96
N ASP A 299 3.56 6.86 -31.62
CA ASP A 299 2.19 7.17 -31.14
C ASP A 299 1.10 6.89 -32.20
N GLY A 300 -0.15 7.07 -31.80
CA GLY A 300 -1.32 6.91 -32.67
C GLY A 300 -1.42 5.55 -33.36
N ALA A 301 -1.64 5.57 -34.67
CA ALA A 301 -1.79 4.36 -35.49
C ALA A 301 -0.51 3.51 -35.53
N ALA A 302 0.66 4.14 -35.45
CA ALA A 302 1.93 3.41 -35.46
C ALA A 302 2.11 2.60 -34.16
N ALA A 303 1.68 3.14 -33.02
CA ALA A 303 1.68 2.44 -31.75
C ALA A 303 0.71 1.24 -31.74
N GLU A 304 -0.43 1.35 -32.42
CA GLU A 304 -1.36 0.23 -32.57
C GLU A 304 -0.80 -0.88 -33.47
N ALA A 305 -0.23 -0.51 -34.61
CA ALA A 305 0.44 -1.45 -35.51
C ALA A 305 1.61 -2.15 -34.84
N PHE A 306 2.45 -1.43 -34.06
CA PHE A 306 3.52 -2.02 -33.27
C PHE A 306 3.01 -3.07 -32.28
N ARG A 307 2.00 -2.70 -31.47
CA ARG A 307 1.37 -3.63 -30.50
C ARG A 307 0.92 -4.90 -31.20
N ARG A 308 0.26 -4.75 -32.35
CA ARG A 308 -0.31 -5.84 -33.12
C ARG A 308 0.76 -6.74 -33.76
N ILE A 309 1.79 -6.18 -34.39
CA ILE A 309 2.91 -6.98 -34.95
C ILE A 309 3.56 -7.80 -33.84
N ARG A 310 3.83 -7.19 -32.68
CA ARG A 310 4.47 -7.87 -31.55
C ARG A 310 3.59 -8.97 -30.96
N ASP A 311 2.27 -8.78 -30.82
CA ASP A 311 1.36 -9.86 -30.41
C ASP A 311 1.38 -11.02 -31.41
N LEU A 312 1.27 -10.71 -32.71
CA LEU A 312 1.26 -11.72 -33.76
C LEU A 312 2.59 -12.49 -33.82
N ALA A 313 3.73 -11.83 -33.63
CA ALA A 313 5.05 -12.46 -33.60
C ALA A 313 5.23 -13.36 -32.37
N VAL A 314 4.77 -12.92 -31.19
CA VAL A 314 4.78 -13.73 -29.96
C VAL A 314 3.87 -14.96 -30.12
N ASP A 315 2.67 -14.80 -30.66
CA ASP A 315 1.76 -15.91 -30.93
C ASP A 315 2.32 -16.88 -31.97
N ALA A 316 3.00 -16.38 -33.00
CA ALA A 316 3.72 -17.21 -33.97
C ALA A 316 4.80 -18.08 -33.29
N ALA A 317 5.59 -17.50 -32.39
CA ALA A 317 6.60 -18.25 -31.64
C ALA A 317 5.95 -19.30 -30.71
N ARG A 318 4.93 -18.91 -29.93
CA ARG A 318 4.20 -19.82 -29.02
C ARG A 318 3.56 -20.98 -29.77
N ASP A 319 2.92 -20.73 -30.91
CA ASP A 319 2.33 -21.79 -31.71
C ASP A 319 3.37 -22.73 -32.31
N ALA A 320 4.50 -22.18 -32.77
CA ALA A 320 5.60 -23.00 -33.27
C ALA A 320 6.16 -23.90 -32.16
N MET A 321 6.39 -23.36 -30.95
CA MET A 321 6.84 -24.13 -29.77
C MET A 321 5.81 -25.20 -29.37
N ALA A 322 4.52 -24.84 -29.24
CA ALA A 322 3.44 -25.75 -28.90
C ALA A 322 3.33 -26.90 -29.91
N ALA A 323 3.49 -26.62 -31.21
CA ALA A 323 3.50 -27.65 -32.24
C ALA A 323 4.68 -28.65 -32.10
N GLN A 324 5.83 -28.23 -31.58
CA GLN A 324 6.93 -29.16 -31.26
C GLN A 324 6.58 -30.03 -30.05
N VAL A 325 6.07 -29.40 -28.98
CA VAL A 325 5.67 -30.09 -27.74
C VAL A 325 4.58 -31.12 -28.01
N ASP A 326 3.59 -30.78 -28.84
CA ASP A 326 2.51 -31.68 -29.25
C ASP A 326 3.05 -32.91 -29.99
N ARG A 327 3.93 -32.69 -30.98
CA ARG A 327 4.58 -33.80 -31.71
C ARG A 327 5.42 -34.69 -30.81
N ALA A 328 6.20 -34.10 -29.90
CA ALA A 328 7.02 -34.84 -28.95
C ALA A 328 6.16 -35.64 -27.97
N ARG A 329 5.08 -35.04 -27.45
CA ARG A 329 4.12 -35.72 -26.58
C ARG A 329 3.51 -36.93 -27.27
N ASP A 330 3.00 -36.75 -28.50
CA ASP A 330 2.40 -37.84 -29.28
C ASP A 330 3.41 -38.96 -29.57
N ALA A 331 4.66 -38.61 -29.87
CA ALA A 331 5.73 -39.58 -30.06
C ALA A 331 6.04 -40.38 -28.78
N VAL A 332 6.01 -39.75 -27.60
CA VAL A 332 6.23 -40.45 -26.32
C VAL A 332 5.01 -41.29 -25.93
N VAL A 333 3.80 -40.75 -26.02
CA VAL A 333 2.55 -41.43 -25.65
C VAL A 333 2.32 -42.66 -26.54
N SER A 334 2.59 -42.56 -27.84
CA SER A 334 2.46 -43.70 -28.77
C SER A 334 3.43 -44.86 -28.50
N GLN A 335 4.49 -44.62 -27.71
CA GLN A 335 5.44 -45.65 -27.29
C GLN A 335 5.11 -46.26 -25.91
N ARG A 336 4.13 -45.72 -25.19
CA ARG A 336 3.70 -46.20 -23.87
C ARG A 336 2.60 -47.26 -23.98
N HIS A 337 2.41 -48.02 -22.90
CA HIS A 337 1.29 -48.94 -22.78
C HIS A 337 -0.04 -48.16 -22.74
N PRO A 338 -1.13 -48.66 -23.37
CA PRO A 338 -2.42 -47.96 -23.42
C PRO A 338 -3.09 -47.68 -22.05
N GLU A 339 -2.62 -48.34 -20.99
CA GLU A 339 -3.09 -48.15 -19.61
C GLU A 339 -2.28 -47.09 -18.84
N ASP A 340 -1.21 -46.55 -19.44
CA ASP A 340 -0.37 -45.50 -18.83
C ASP A 340 -0.90 -44.11 -19.20
N ASP A 341 -1.80 -43.58 -18.36
CA ASP A 341 -2.46 -42.27 -18.53
C ASP A 341 -1.66 -41.10 -17.92
N ARG A 342 -0.39 -41.33 -17.56
CA ARG A 342 0.45 -40.27 -16.98
C ARG A 342 0.87 -39.26 -18.05
N GLY A 343 1.00 -37.99 -17.68
CA GLY A 343 1.53 -36.95 -18.55
C GLY A 343 2.97 -37.22 -19.03
N VAL A 344 3.47 -36.39 -19.95
CA VAL A 344 4.86 -36.45 -20.45
C VAL A 344 5.74 -35.42 -19.74
N THR A 345 6.79 -35.88 -19.07
CA THR A 345 7.70 -35.00 -18.33
C THR A 345 8.56 -34.15 -19.25
N ALA A 346 9.10 -33.03 -18.74
CA ALA A 346 10.00 -32.18 -19.50
C ALA A 346 11.24 -32.92 -20.05
N GLY A 347 11.78 -33.88 -19.28
CA GLY A 347 12.91 -34.70 -19.72
C GLY A 347 12.55 -35.66 -20.86
N GLU A 348 11.37 -36.29 -20.81
CA GLU A 348 10.87 -37.15 -21.89
C GLU A 348 10.58 -36.34 -23.17
N LEU A 349 10.06 -35.11 -23.03
CA LEU A 349 9.87 -34.19 -24.15
C LEU A 349 11.21 -33.74 -24.75
N ALA A 350 12.19 -33.38 -23.93
CA ALA A 350 13.52 -32.99 -24.39
C ALA A 350 14.19 -34.13 -25.17
N ALA A 351 14.10 -35.37 -24.68
CA ALA A 351 14.61 -36.55 -25.37
C ALA A 351 13.89 -36.82 -26.70
N ALA A 352 12.56 -36.72 -26.72
CA ALA A 352 11.77 -36.91 -27.94
C ALA A 352 12.02 -35.83 -29.01
N LEU A 353 12.46 -34.64 -28.59
CA LEU A 353 12.86 -33.53 -29.47
C LEU A 353 14.34 -33.59 -29.89
N GLY A 354 15.15 -34.50 -29.35
CA GLY A 354 16.61 -34.52 -29.55
C GLY A 354 17.32 -33.30 -28.94
N ALA A 355 16.71 -32.69 -27.92
CA ALA A 355 17.10 -31.41 -27.33
C ALA A 355 17.59 -31.57 -25.88
N GLU A 356 18.19 -32.70 -25.52
CA GLU A 356 18.63 -33.01 -24.16
C GLU A 356 19.67 -32.00 -23.63
N GLU A 357 20.61 -31.57 -24.48
CA GLU A 357 21.58 -30.52 -24.15
C GLU A 357 20.93 -29.14 -23.92
N ARG A 358 19.64 -29.01 -24.29
CA ARG A 358 18.83 -27.80 -24.18
C ARG A 358 17.64 -27.98 -23.25
N ALA A 359 17.66 -28.98 -22.35
CA ALA A 359 16.57 -29.28 -21.44
C ALA A 359 16.09 -28.05 -20.62
N GLY A 360 17.01 -27.15 -20.25
CA GLY A 360 16.66 -25.90 -19.57
C GLY A 360 15.81 -24.94 -20.44
N LEU A 361 16.11 -24.85 -21.75
CA LEU A 361 15.29 -24.07 -22.69
C LEU A 361 13.92 -24.71 -22.87
N ILE A 362 13.84 -26.03 -22.95
CA ILE A 362 12.57 -26.77 -23.04
C ILE A 362 11.71 -26.56 -21.79
N ALA A 363 12.30 -26.63 -20.59
CA ALA A 363 11.58 -26.35 -19.34
C ALA A 363 10.98 -24.93 -19.35
N ARG A 364 11.73 -23.94 -19.86
CA ARG A 364 11.22 -22.57 -20.01
C ARG A 364 10.14 -22.44 -21.08
N TRP A 365 10.22 -23.19 -22.19
CA TRP A 365 9.14 -23.27 -23.18
C TRP A 365 7.85 -23.76 -22.53
N LEU A 366 7.91 -24.80 -21.71
CA LEU A 366 6.74 -25.33 -21.03
C LEU A 366 6.14 -24.31 -20.05
N GLY A 367 6.98 -23.58 -19.30
CA GLY A 367 6.53 -22.48 -18.45
C GLY A 367 5.76 -21.41 -19.23
N GLU A 368 6.32 -20.97 -20.37
CA GLU A 368 5.73 -19.95 -21.24
C GLU A 368 4.45 -20.43 -21.95
N LEU A 369 4.41 -21.67 -22.40
CA LEU A 369 3.22 -22.25 -23.02
C LEU A 369 2.11 -22.49 -22.00
N ARG A 370 2.46 -22.86 -20.76
CA ARG A 370 1.50 -23.04 -19.66
C ARG A 370 0.87 -21.70 -19.28
N SER A 371 1.67 -20.65 -19.11
CA SER A 371 1.17 -19.31 -18.78
C SER A 371 0.28 -18.75 -19.90
N ALA A 372 0.60 -19.07 -21.16
CA ALA A 372 -0.21 -18.72 -22.33
C ALA A 372 -1.44 -19.62 -22.55
N GLY A 373 -1.70 -20.60 -21.67
CA GLY A 373 -2.82 -21.53 -21.79
C GLY A 373 -2.75 -22.45 -23.01
N ARG A 374 -1.55 -22.66 -23.57
CA ARG A 374 -1.31 -23.52 -24.74
C ARG A 374 -1.05 -24.97 -24.36
N ILE A 375 -0.74 -25.25 -23.10
CA ILE A 375 -0.59 -26.60 -22.57
C ILE A 375 -1.22 -26.73 -21.19
N THR A 376 -1.56 -27.95 -20.81
CA THR A 376 -1.96 -28.34 -19.46
C THR A 376 -0.87 -29.20 -18.85
N VAL A 377 -0.53 -28.93 -17.60
CA VAL A 377 0.51 -29.62 -16.85
C VAL A 377 -0.10 -30.13 -15.55
N ASP A 378 0.09 -31.41 -15.26
CA ASP A 378 -0.34 -32.08 -14.03
C ASP A 378 0.87 -32.81 -13.42
N ASP A 379 1.11 -32.63 -12.12
CA ASP A 379 2.30 -33.13 -11.41
C ASP A 379 3.64 -32.93 -12.17
N GLY A 380 3.80 -31.76 -12.81
CA GLY A 380 5.00 -31.41 -13.58
C GLY A 380 5.13 -32.09 -14.96
N ALA A 381 4.10 -32.81 -15.40
CA ALA A 381 4.05 -33.49 -16.68
C ALA A 381 2.96 -32.91 -17.60
N VAL A 382 3.25 -32.77 -18.90
CA VAL A 382 2.32 -32.24 -19.89
C VAL A 382 1.25 -33.28 -20.20
N THR A 383 0.00 -32.96 -19.92
CA THR A 383 -1.16 -33.86 -20.14
C THR A 383 -1.89 -33.57 -21.45
N SER A 384 -2.00 -32.29 -21.83
CA SER A 384 -2.59 -31.89 -23.11
C SER A 384 -1.94 -30.64 -23.69
N VAL A 385 -1.98 -30.51 -25.01
CA VAL A 385 -1.55 -29.31 -25.75
C VAL A 385 -2.75 -28.82 -26.57
N VAL A 386 -2.98 -27.51 -26.56
CA VAL A 386 -3.97 -26.87 -27.43
C VAL A 386 -3.54 -27.05 -28.87
N ALA A 387 -4.45 -27.52 -29.71
CA ALA A 387 -4.16 -27.82 -31.11
C ALA A 387 -3.50 -26.60 -31.79
N PRO A 388 -2.33 -26.78 -32.45
CA PRO A 388 -1.65 -25.69 -33.12
C PRO A 388 -2.44 -25.20 -34.34
N ASP A 389 -2.20 -23.94 -34.71
CA ASP A 389 -2.85 -23.30 -35.84
C ASP A 389 -2.63 -24.06 -37.15
N SER A 390 -3.70 -24.13 -37.96
CA SER A 390 -3.62 -24.69 -39.31
C SER A 390 -2.56 -23.94 -40.15
N PRO A 391 -1.93 -24.59 -41.15
CA PRO A 391 -0.98 -23.93 -42.05
C PRO A 391 -1.54 -22.66 -42.71
N ALA A 392 -2.84 -22.64 -43.02
CA ALA A 392 -3.52 -21.47 -43.58
C ALA A 392 -3.58 -20.31 -42.57
N ALA A 393 -4.00 -20.58 -41.34
CA ALA A 393 -4.05 -19.58 -40.26
C ALA A 393 -2.64 -19.01 -39.95
N ARG A 394 -1.60 -19.85 -40.00
CA ARG A 394 -0.20 -19.39 -39.86
C ARG A 394 0.22 -18.44 -41.00
N GLU A 395 -0.15 -18.74 -42.24
CA GLU A 395 0.18 -17.85 -43.37
C GLU A 395 -0.62 -16.54 -43.31
N ASP A 396 -1.90 -16.58 -42.95
CA ASP A 396 -2.74 -15.39 -42.77
C ASP A 396 -2.14 -14.44 -41.71
N ARG A 397 -1.63 -15.01 -40.61
CA ARG A 397 -0.92 -14.25 -39.58
C ARG A 397 0.32 -13.53 -40.13
N TRP A 398 1.16 -14.24 -40.88
CA TRP A 398 2.36 -13.63 -41.48
C TRP A 398 2.03 -12.64 -42.61
N ALA A 399 0.92 -12.83 -43.32
CA ALA A 399 0.41 -11.85 -44.28
C ALA A 399 0.00 -10.54 -43.57
N GLU A 400 -0.65 -10.65 -42.41
CA GLU A 400 -1.00 -9.49 -41.59
C GLU A 400 0.24 -8.78 -41.00
N ILE A 401 1.21 -9.53 -40.48
CA ILE A 401 2.50 -8.96 -40.03
C ILE A 401 3.16 -8.16 -41.15
N ARG A 402 3.22 -8.69 -42.38
CA ARG A 402 3.80 -7.99 -43.54
C ARG A 402 2.98 -6.79 -44.02
N ARG A 403 1.66 -6.80 -43.80
CA ARG A 403 0.81 -5.64 -44.07
C ARG A 403 1.16 -4.51 -43.11
N LEU A 404 1.18 -4.79 -41.81
CA LEU A 404 1.48 -3.82 -40.77
C LEU A 404 2.95 -3.33 -40.85
N ASP A 405 3.91 -4.20 -41.13
CA ASP A 405 5.32 -3.82 -41.35
C ASP A 405 5.46 -2.77 -42.46
N ARG A 406 4.71 -2.88 -43.55
CA ARG A 406 4.71 -1.88 -44.63
C ARG A 406 4.15 -0.52 -44.20
N GLU A 407 3.36 -0.47 -43.14
CA GLU A 407 2.74 0.76 -42.66
C GLU A 407 3.66 1.54 -41.73
N ILE A 408 4.48 0.85 -40.93
CA ILE A 408 5.30 1.49 -39.89
C ILE A 408 6.80 1.24 -40.00
N ASP A 409 7.24 0.51 -41.04
CA ASP A 409 8.64 0.09 -41.22
C ASP A 409 9.19 -0.58 -39.96
N TYR A 410 8.50 -1.63 -39.50
CA TYR A 410 8.82 -2.29 -38.22
C TYR A 410 10.24 -2.88 -38.23
N GLY A 411 10.62 -3.54 -39.34
CA GLY A 411 11.91 -4.24 -39.45
C GLY A 411 11.77 -5.55 -40.20
N ARG A 412 11.41 -5.48 -41.49
CA ARG A 412 11.11 -6.64 -42.34
C ARG A 412 12.13 -7.77 -42.25
N VAL A 413 13.42 -7.43 -42.37
CA VAL A 413 14.50 -8.43 -42.43
C VAL A 413 14.59 -9.24 -41.13
N GLN A 414 14.35 -8.59 -39.97
CA GLN A 414 14.27 -9.26 -38.68
C GLN A 414 13.03 -10.16 -38.60
N LEU A 415 11.86 -9.70 -39.04
CA LEU A 415 10.63 -10.49 -39.05
C LEU A 415 10.75 -11.74 -39.93
N GLU A 416 11.39 -11.61 -41.10
CA GLU A 416 11.68 -12.73 -41.99
C GLU A 416 12.75 -13.67 -41.42
N TYR A 417 13.71 -13.16 -40.65
CA TYR A 417 14.63 -13.99 -39.89
C TYR A 417 13.91 -14.81 -38.83
N LEU A 418 13.05 -14.18 -38.02
CA LEU A 418 12.23 -14.88 -37.02
C LEU A 418 11.39 -15.98 -37.68
N ARG A 419 10.70 -15.68 -38.78
CA ARG A 419 9.92 -16.68 -39.53
C ARG A 419 10.77 -17.88 -39.93
N ARG A 420 11.98 -17.65 -40.48
CA ARG A 420 12.92 -18.73 -40.85
C ARG A 420 13.35 -19.58 -39.66
N CYS A 421 13.60 -18.97 -38.49
CA CYS A 421 13.89 -19.70 -37.26
C CYS A 421 12.71 -20.58 -36.82
N LEU A 422 11.48 -20.05 -36.84
CA LEU A 422 10.29 -20.82 -36.49
C LEU A 422 10.05 -21.99 -37.45
N ASP A 423 10.29 -21.80 -38.75
CA ASP A 423 10.19 -22.86 -39.75
C ASP A 423 11.30 -23.92 -39.59
N SER A 424 12.48 -23.52 -39.11
CA SER A 424 13.64 -24.39 -38.88
C SER A 424 13.73 -24.96 -37.47
N LEU A 425 12.72 -24.70 -36.63
CA LEU A 425 12.73 -25.02 -35.20
C LEU A 425 13.02 -26.50 -34.87
N PRO A 426 12.53 -27.51 -35.63
CA PRO A 426 12.92 -28.90 -35.41
C PRO A 426 14.44 -29.11 -35.53
N GLY A 427 15.06 -28.52 -36.54
CA GLY A 427 16.49 -28.66 -36.77
C GLY A 427 17.36 -27.85 -35.80
N LEU A 428 16.82 -26.73 -35.27
CA LEU A 428 17.47 -25.98 -34.20
C LEU A 428 17.46 -26.74 -32.86
N LEU A 429 16.41 -27.53 -32.63
CA LEU A 429 16.25 -28.36 -31.44
C LEU A 429 17.21 -29.56 -31.43
N ASP A 430 17.25 -30.31 -32.54
CA ASP A 430 18.09 -31.51 -32.68
C ASP A 430 19.56 -31.21 -33.06
N GLY A 431 19.87 -29.93 -33.32
CA GLY A 431 21.21 -29.46 -33.69
C GLY A 431 21.60 -29.69 -35.14
N SER A 432 20.70 -30.19 -36.00
CA SER A 432 20.96 -30.36 -37.45
C SER A 432 21.01 -29.04 -38.23
N VAL A 433 20.45 -27.96 -37.67
CA VAL A 433 20.56 -26.58 -38.19
C VAL A 433 21.43 -25.76 -37.27
N ASP A 434 22.53 -25.23 -37.81
CA ASP A 434 23.38 -24.27 -37.09
C ASP A 434 22.63 -22.91 -36.98
N PRO A 435 22.33 -22.41 -35.77
CA PRO A 435 21.67 -21.11 -35.60
C PRO A 435 22.46 -19.94 -36.22
N LEU A 436 23.79 -20.03 -36.28
CA LEU A 436 24.62 -19.00 -36.90
C LEU A 436 24.45 -18.97 -38.41
N SER A 437 24.12 -20.09 -39.05
CA SER A 437 23.84 -20.15 -40.50
C SER A 437 22.56 -19.42 -40.90
N LEU A 438 21.59 -19.29 -39.98
CA LEU A 438 20.38 -18.49 -40.19
C LEU A 438 20.61 -17.00 -39.95
N LEU A 439 21.46 -16.67 -38.98
CA LEU A 439 21.80 -15.29 -38.60
C LEU A 439 22.84 -14.66 -39.54
N PHE A 440 23.74 -15.48 -40.09
CA PHE A 440 24.78 -15.14 -41.06
C PHE A 440 24.67 -16.02 -42.31
N PRO A 441 23.58 -15.90 -43.09
CA PRO A 441 23.39 -16.71 -44.29
C PRO A 441 24.54 -16.47 -45.26
N GLU A 442 25.22 -17.55 -45.67
CA GLU A 442 26.40 -17.50 -46.55
C GLU A 442 27.56 -16.62 -46.01
N GLY A 443 27.58 -16.33 -44.70
CA GLY A 443 28.55 -15.45 -44.05
C GLY A 443 28.23 -13.95 -44.15
N ASP A 444 27.06 -13.58 -44.67
CA ASP A 444 26.60 -12.19 -44.75
C ASP A 444 26.11 -11.67 -43.39
N THR A 445 26.51 -10.45 -43.01
CA THR A 445 26.13 -9.80 -41.75
C THR A 445 24.85 -8.99 -41.85
N ALA A 446 24.23 -8.85 -43.02
CA ALA A 446 23.03 -8.03 -43.24
C ALA A 446 21.85 -8.43 -42.34
N VAL A 447 21.60 -9.74 -42.17
CA VAL A 447 20.53 -10.23 -41.30
C VAL A 447 20.80 -9.91 -39.85
N ALA A 448 22.01 -10.19 -39.36
CA ALA A 448 22.43 -9.83 -38.01
C ALA A 448 22.36 -8.32 -37.77
N ARG A 449 22.80 -7.49 -38.71
CA ARG A 449 22.73 -6.02 -38.61
C ARG A 449 21.28 -5.55 -38.53
N ALA A 450 20.39 -6.11 -39.34
CA ALA A 450 18.97 -5.79 -39.26
C ALA A 450 18.34 -6.24 -37.94
N ALA A 451 18.73 -7.40 -37.41
CA ALA A 451 18.25 -7.89 -36.12
C ALA A 451 18.67 -7.00 -34.95
N TYR A 452 19.89 -6.42 -35.00
CA TYR A 452 20.45 -5.60 -33.93
C TYR A 452 20.29 -4.08 -34.11
N GLY A 453 19.83 -3.59 -35.26
CA GLY A 453 19.67 -2.15 -35.49
C GLY A 453 18.59 -1.73 -36.50
N GLY A 454 18.13 -2.66 -37.34
CA GLY A 454 17.19 -2.37 -38.43
C GLY A 454 15.71 -2.58 -38.09
N ASN A 455 15.37 -2.81 -36.83
CA ASN A 455 13.99 -2.83 -36.36
C ASN A 455 13.71 -1.61 -35.49
N MET A 456 12.44 -1.19 -35.45
CA MET A 456 12.01 0.06 -34.82
C MET A 456 12.41 0.19 -33.35
N LEU A 457 12.38 -0.90 -32.57
CA LEU A 457 12.82 -0.88 -31.17
C LEU A 457 14.33 -0.70 -31.07
N SER A 458 15.11 -1.48 -31.82
CA SER A 458 16.57 -1.35 -31.81
C SER A 458 17.03 0.01 -32.34
N SER A 459 16.38 0.56 -33.37
CA SER A 459 16.68 1.91 -33.86
C SER A 459 16.42 2.98 -32.79
N TYR A 460 15.32 2.84 -32.04
CA TYR A 460 15.03 3.72 -30.90
C TYR A 460 16.11 3.63 -29.81
N LEU A 461 16.48 2.41 -29.39
CA LEU A 461 17.47 2.18 -28.33
C LEU A 461 18.87 2.67 -28.75
N ASN A 462 19.27 2.44 -30.01
CA ASN A 462 20.53 2.91 -30.54
C ASN A 462 20.57 4.43 -30.66
N ALA A 463 19.47 5.08 -31.03
CA ALA A 463 19.38 6.54 -31.06
C ALA A 463 19.59 7.16 -29.67
N VAL A 464 19.09 6.51 -28.61
CA VAL A 464 19.35 6.92 -27.23
C VAL A 464 20.84 6.78 -26.90
N CYS A 465 21.48 5.66 -27.22
CA CYS A 465 22.92 5.50 -27.04
C CYS A 465 23.74 6.56 -27.79
N ALA A 466 23.39 6.82 -29.04
CA ALA A 466 24.04 7.82 -29.89
C ALA A 466 23.93 9.23 -29.30
N GLU A 467 22.76 9.61 -28.78
CA GLU A 467 22.55 10.91 -28.13
C GLU A 467 23.37 11.06 -26.85
N VAL A 468 23.50 10.00 -26.03
CA VAL A 468 24.36 9.99 -24.83
C VAL A 468 25.83 10.23 -25.22
N VAL A 469 26.33 9.49 -26.21
CA VAL A 469 27.72 9.63 -26.67
C VAL A 469 27.96 11.03 -27.26
N ALA A 470 27.10 11.49 -28.16
CA ALA A 470 27.21 12.79 -28.80
C ALA A 470 27.17 13.94 -27.77
N HIS A 471 26.27 13.85 -26.78
CA HIS A 471 26.22 14.81 -25.68
C HIS A 471 27.56 14.86 -24.93
N ARG A 472 28.09 13.69 -24.52
CA ARG A 472 29.32 13.63 -23.73
C ARG A 472 30.55 14.13 -24.50
N VAL A 473 30.68 13.77 -25.78
CA VAL A 473 31.76 14.28 -26.67
C VAL A 473 31.63 15.81 -26.85
N GLY A 474 30.40 16.31 -27.00
CA GLY A 474 30.12 17.73 -27.15
C GLY A 474 30.46 18.56 -25.90
N THR A 475 30.22 18.02 -24.71
CA THR A 475 30.45 18.72 -23.44
C THR A 475 31.85 18.52 -22.84
N ALA A 476 32.69 17.66 -23.43
CA ALA A 476 34.04 17.42 -22.92
C ALA A 476 34.91 18.68 -23.02
N THR A 477 35.39 19.19 -21.88
CA THR A 477 36.14 20.46 -21.76
C THR A 477 37.67 20.31 -21.73
N GLY A 478 38.20 19.08 -21.91
CA GLY A 478 39.63 18.80 -21.85
C GLY A 478 40.38 18.88 -23.20
N GLU A 479 41.71 18.98 -23.13
CA GLU A 479 42.62 18.90 -24.29
C GLU A 479 42.74 17.47 -24.86
N ARG A 480 42.42 16.45 -24.06
CA ARG A 480 42.41 15.04 -24.48
C ARG A 480 41.06 14.67 -25.13
N PRO A 481 41.05 13.77 -26.14
CA PRO A 481 39.81 13.28 -26.73
C PRO A 481 38.94 12.56 -25.67
N CYS A 482 37.62 12.65 -25.85
CA CYS A 482 36.63 11.88 -25.11
C CYS A 482 36.78 10.39 -25.46
N ARG A 483 37.10 9.56 -24.47
CA ARG A 483 37.36 8.13 -24.68
C ARG A 483 36.07 7.34 -24.57
N ILE A 484 35.71 6.64 -25.64
CA ILE A 484 34.53 5.79 -25.75
C ILE A 484 35.01 4.34 -25.83
N VAL A 485 34.48 3.48 -24.97
CA VAL A 485 34.73 2.03 -25.00
C VAL A 485 33.41 1.32 -25.26
N GLU A 486 33.29 0.62 -26.38
CA GLU A 486 32.15 -0.26 -26.66
C GLU A 486 32.54 -1.71 -26.38
N ILE A 487 31.73 -2.38 -25.56
CA ILE A 487 31.90 -3.78 -25.15
C ILE A 487 30.92 -4.64 -25.95
N GLY A 488 31.44 -5.64 -26.67
CA GLY A 488 30.63 -6.59 -27.45
C GLY A 488 29.97 -5.97 -28.67
N GLY A 489 30.70 -5.15 -29.43
CA GLY A 489 30.14 -4.38 -30.55
C GLY A 489 29.60 -5.23 -31.72
N GLY A 490 29.99 -6.51 -31.83
CA GLY A 490 29.42 -7.45 -32.80
C GLY A 490 29.46 -6.95 -34.25
N VAL A 491 28.30 -6.89 -34.90
CA VAL A 491 28.16 -6.38 -36.29
C VAL A 491 28.12 -4.85 -36.41
N GLY A 492 28.29 -4.15 -35.28
CA GLY A 492 28.36 -2.69 -35.20
C GLY A 492 27.02 -1.97 -35.40
N GLY A 493 25.91 -2.57 -34.94
CA GLY A 493 24.58 -1.97 -35.04
C GLY A 493 24.49 -0.61 -34.34
N THR A 494 24.85 -0.57 -33.05
CA THR A 494 24.90 0.67 -32.26
C THR A 494 26.03 1.59 -32.71
N THR A 495 27.19 1.02 -33.09
CA THR A 495 28.36 1.76 -33.57
C THR A 495 28.02 2.65 -34.76
N ALA A 496 27.24 2.15 -35.72
CA ALA A 496 26.84 2.91 -36.91
C ALA A 496 26.04 4.17 -36.54
N ASP A 497 25.07 4.04 -35.62
CA ASP A 497 24.24 5.17 -35.17
C ASP A 497 25.04 6.18 -34.34
N ILE A 498 25.97 5.71 -33.49
CA ILE A 498 26.90 6.57 -32.75
C ILE A 498 27.78 7.36 -33.71
N LEU A 499 28.37 6.72 -34.72
CA LEU A 499 29.23 7.38 -35.70
C LEU A 499 28.44 8.39 -36.55
N ALA A 500 27.20 8.07 -36.91
CA ALA A 500 26.31 9.01 -37.61
C ALA A 500 26.01 10.25 -36.73
N ALA A 501 25.80 10.08 -35.43
CA ALA A 501 25.61 11.21 -34.50
C ALA A 501 26.88 12.03 -34.23
N LEU A 502 28.06 11.44 -34.46
CA LEU A 502 29.35 12.13 -34.38
C LEU A 502 29.82 12.71 -35.73
N ASP A 503 29.03 12.56 -36.80
CA ASP A 503 29.38 13.12 -38.10
C ASP A 503 29.55 14.65 -38.01
N GLY A 504 30.62 15.16 -38.62
CA GLY A 504 31.03 16.56 -38.50
C GLY A 504 31.78 16.93 -37.21
N VAL A 505 31.90 16.05 -36.21
CA VAL A 505 32.78 16.25 -35.05
C VAL A 505 34.21 15.83 -35.41
N PRO A 506 35.24 16.70 -35.26
CA PRO A 506 36.61 16.33 -35.60
C PRO A 506 37.06 15.05 -34.88
N SER A 507 37.70 14.12 -35.60
CA SER A 507 38.19 12.85 -35.03
C SER A 507 39.27 13.03 -33.95
N SER A 508 39.81 14.24 -33.78
CA SER A 508 40.68 14.59 -32.65
C SER A 508 39.94 14.81 -31.32
N ARG A 509 38.59 14.92 -31.34
CA ARG A 509 37.76 15.18 -30.15
C ARG A 509 37.29 13.91 -29.45
N TRP A 510 37.37 12.75 -30.10
CA TRP A 510 36.93 11.47 -29.56
C TRP A 510 37.93 10.37 -29.90
N ASP A 511 38.01 9.38 -29.02
CA ASP A 511 38.85 8.19 -29.18
C ASP A 511 37.98 6.97 -28.90
N TYR A 512 37.56 6.29 -29.96
CA TYR A 512 36.58 5.21 -29.89
C TYR A 512 37.27 3.84 -30.04
N LEU A 513 37.28 3.09 -28.94
CA LEU A 513 37.69 1.69 -28.87
C LEU A 513 36.47 0.77 -28.99
N PHE A 514 36.34 0.13 -30.15
CA PHE A 514 35.39 -0.96 -30.41
C PHE A 514 35.98 -2.29 -29.92
N THR A 515 35.28 -3.01 -29.06
CA THR A 515 35.75 -4.30 -28.55
C THR A 515 34.75 -5.42 -28.72
N ASP A 516 35.26 -6.64 -28.89
CA ASP A 516 34.48 -7.87 -28.93
C ASP A 516 35.32 -9.05 -28.41
N VAL A 517 34.70 -10.16 -28.03
CA VAL A 517 35.43 -11.40 -27.70
C VAL A 517 35.93 -12.11 -28.96
N SER A 518 35.33 -11.82 -30.11
CA SER A 518 35.65 -12.41 -31.41
C SER A 518 36.53 -11.51 -32.27
N ARG A 519 37.66 -12.06 -32.73
CA ARG A 519 38.53 -11.39 -33.71
C ARG A 519 37.82 -11.09 -35.03
N TYR A 520 36.83 -11.90 -35.40
CA TYR A 520 36.06 -11.69 -36.63
C TYR A 520 35.37 -10.33 -36.64
N PHE A 521 34.70 -9.95 -35.55
CA PHE A 521 33.99 -8.69 -35.44
C PHE A 521 34.94 -7.49 -35.31
N THR A 522 36.05 -7.63 -34.59
CA THR A 522 37.07 -6.56 -34.53
C THR A 522 37.72 -6.31 -35.88
N ASP A 523 37.98 -7.35 -36.67
CA ASP A 523 38.56 -7.20 -38.01
C ASP A 523 37.54 -6.64 -39.01
N LEU A 524 36.26 -7.00 -38.85
CA LEU A 524 35.17 -6.43 -39.64
C LEU A 524 35.02 -4.92 -39.36
N ALA A 525 34.95 -4.54 -38.09
CA ALA A 525 34.86 -3.13 -37.68
C ALA A 525 36.06 -2.31 -38.15
N ALA A 526 37.29 -2.85 -38.09
CA ALA A 526 38.49 -2.17 -38.58
C ALA A 526 38.48 -1.93 -40.10
N ARG A 527 37.85 -2.83 -40.88
CA ARG A 527 37.67 -2.68 -42.32
C ARG A 527 36.58 -1.67 -42.68
N GLU A 528 35.47 -1.69 -41.94
CA GLU A 528 34.31 -0.83 -42.21
C GLU A 528 34.50 0.59 -41.70
N TRP A 529 35.09 0.75 -40.51
CA TRP A 529 35.38 2.03 -39.88
C TRP A 529 36.86 2.14 -39.51
N PRO A 530 37.75 2.48 -40.46
CA PRO A 530 39.20 2.58 -40.22
C PRO A 530 39.61 3.62 -39.18
N ALA A 531 38.70 4.53 -38.80
CA ALA A 531 38.92 5.54 -37.77
C ALA A 531 38.79 4.99 -36.33
N LEU A 532 38.19 3.81 -36.15
CA LEU A 532 38.03 3.18 -34.85
C LEU A 532 39.31 2.44 -34.44
N ARG A 533 39.60 2.44 -33.13
CA ARG A 533 40.50 1.44 -32.56
C ARG A 533 39.71 0.17 -32.29
N THR A 534 40.30 -0.99 -32.58
CA THR A 534 39.67 -2.27 -32.28
C THR A 534 40.52 -3.08 -31.31
N GLY A 535 39.87 -3.86 -30.44
CA GLY A 535 40.55 -4.66 -29.42
C GLY A 535 39.70 -5.83 -28.94
N LEU A 536 40.33 -6.83 -28.33
CA LEU A 536 39.59 -7.93 -27.69
C LEU A 536 39.29 -7.57 -26.24
N LEU A 537 38.05 -7.78 -25.81
CA LEU A 537 37.64 -7.57 -24.42
C LEU A 537 36.54 -8.57 -24.04
N ASP A 538 36.82 -9.37 -23.02
CA ASP A 538 35.85 -10.25 -22.37
C ASP A 538 35.38 -9.60 -21.06
N ILE A 539 34.08 -9.36 -20.95
CA ILE A 539 33.44 -8.76 -19.77
C ILE A 539 33.60 -9.60 -18.51
N ASN A 540 33.83 -10.91 -18.66
CA ASN A 540 34.05 -11.84 -17.55
C ASN A 540 35.48 -11.81 -16.99
N ARG A 541 36.36 -10.97 -17.56
CA ARG A 541 37.75 -10.80 -17.12
C ARG A 541 38.03 -9.34 -16.77
N PRO A 542 39.01 -9.05 -15.89
CA PRO A 542 39.37 -7.68 -15.55
C PRO A 542 39.73 -6.85 -16.80
N ALA A 543 39.09 -5.71 -17.00
CA ALA A 543 39.29 -4.87 -18.19
C ALA A 543 40.68 -4.21 -18.23
N ALA A 544 41.25 -3.90 -17.06
CA ALA A 544 42.59 -3.33 -16.93
C ALA A 544 43.68 -4.26 -17.53
N GLU A 545 43.52 -5.57 -17.39
CA GLU A 545 44.43 -6.57 -17.99
C GLU A 545 44.28 -6.69 -19.51
N GLN A 546 43.17 -6.18 -20.05
CA GLN A 546 42.77 -6.27 -21.46
C GLN A 546 42.96 -4.93 -22.19
N GLY A 547 43.66 -3.96 -21.58
CA GLY A 547 44.02 -2.69 -22.20
C GLY A 547 43.04 -1.54 -21.94
N VAL A 548 42.11 -1.69 -21.00
CA VAL A 548 41.19 -0.63 -20.55
C VAL A 548 41.39 -0.39 -19.04
N PRO A 549 42.30 0.52 -18.63
CA PRO A 549 42.57 0.80 -17.22
C PRO A 549 41.35 1.36 -16.48
N ASP A 550 41.32 1.21 -15.15
CA ASP A 550 40.30 1.81 -14.31
C ASP A 550 40.31 3.34 -14.45
N GLY A 551 39.12 3.95 -14.50
CA GLY A 551 38.95 5.39 -14.66
C GLY A 551 39.39 5.95 -16.01
N SER A 552 39.60 5.11 -17.03
CA SER A 552 40.17 5.55 -18.30
C SER A 552 39.15 5.92 -19.39
N ALA A 553 37.89 5.52 -19.25
CA ALA A 553 36.82 5.77 -20.22
C ALA A 553 35.90 6.90 -19.77
N ASP A 554 35.55 7.81 -20.69
CA ASP A 554 34.55 8.87 -20.43
C ASP A 554 33.13 8.38 -20.76
N VAL A 555 33.03 7.42 -21.68
CA VAL A 555 31.80 6.73 -22.08
C VAL A 555 32.05 5.22 -22.19
N VAL A 556 31.17 4.40 -21.61
CA VAL A 556 31.13 2.95 -21.83
C VAL A 556 29.80 2.55 -22.47
N VAL A 557 29.84 1.90 -23.63
CA VAL A 557 28.65 1.43 -24.36
C VAL A 557 28.63 -0.10 -24.29
N CYS A 558 27.53 -0.64 -23.79
CA CYS A 558 27.32 -2.08 -23.70
C CYS A 558 26.00 -2.42 -24.42
N ALA A 559 26.08 -2.83 -25.68
CA ALA A 559 24.89 -3.10 -26.47
C ALA A 559 24.65 -4.61 -26.62
N ASN A 560 23.62 -5.15 -25.96
CA ASN A 560 23.25 -6.57 -26.01
C ASN A 560 24.43 -7.50 -25.68
N VAL A 561 25.16 -7.19 -24.60
CA VAL A 561 26.36 -7.95 -24.20
C VAL A 561 26.34 -8.44 -22.76
N LEU A 562 25.73 -7.71 -21.81
CA LEU A 562 25.84 -8.04 -20.39
C LEU A 562 25.13 -9.34 -20.01
N HIS A 563 24.13 -9.78 -20.77
CA HIS A 563 23.57 -11.14 -20.61
C HIS A 563 24.62 -12.26 -20.80
N ASN A 564 25.76 -12.01 -21.46
CA ASN A 564 26.87 -12.97 -21.57
C ASN A 564 27.80 -12.95 -20.35
N ALA A 565 27.59 -12.05 -19.38
CA ALA A 565 28.31 -12.08 -18.13
C ALA A 565 27.88 -13.29 -17.30
N ARG A 566 28.82 -13.90 -16.57
CA ARG A 566 28.52 -14.93 -15.57
C ARG A 566 27.75 -14.34 -14.40
N ASP A 567 28.09 -13.12 -14.01
CA ASP A 567 27.42 -12.35 -12.98
C ASP A 567 27.21 -10.92 -13.49
N ILE A 568 25.95 -10.52 -13.66
CA ILE A 568 25.60 -9.19 -14.17
C ILE A 568 26.00 -8.09 -13.18
N ARG A 569 25.90 -8.30 -11.86
CA ARG A 569 26.31 -7.29 -10.87
C ARG A 569 27.81 -7.04 -10.94
N ALA A 570 28.60 -8.11 -11.06
CA ALA A 570 30.04 -7.99 -11.26
C ALA A 570 30.40 -7.29 -12.58
N ALA A 571 29.63 -7.51 -13.64
CA ALA A 571 29.81 -6.81 -14.91
C ALA A 571 29.45 -5.31 -14.82
N VAL A 572 28.39 -4.95 -14.10
CA VAL A 572 28.04 -3.54 -13.81
C VAL A 572 29.15 -2.87 -12.98
N GLU A 573 29.72 -3.58 -12.00
CA GLU A 573 30.88 -3.09 -11.24
C GLU A 573 32.14 -2.92 -12.12
N ALA A 574 32.36 -3.81 -13.08
CA ALA A 574 33.42 -3.66 -14.07
C ALA A 574 33.23 -2.40 -14.93
N VAL A 575 31.99 -2.12 -15.37
CA VAL A 575 31.64 -0.88 -16.08
C VAL A 575 31.92 0.35 -15.21
N PHE A 576 31.51 0.33 -13.93
CA PHE A 576 31.82 1.41 -12.99
C PHE A 576 33.32 1.67 -12.85
N ARG A 577 34.14 0.62 -12.77
CA ARG A 577 35.61 0.74 -12.66
C ARG A 577 36.24 1.34 -13.91
N MET A 578 35.76 1.00 -15.11
CA MET A 578 36.28 1.57 -16.37
C MET A 578 36.00 3.07 -16.50
N LEU A 579 34.86 3.55 -15.98
CA LEU A 579 34.44 4.94 -16.11
C LEU A 579 35.31 5.91 -15.29
N ALA A 580 35.71 7.03 -15.88
CA ALA A 580 36.24 8.17 -15.16
C ALA A 580 35.16 8.80 -14.26
N PRO A 581 35.52 9.54 -13.19
CA PRO A 581 34.56 10.34 -12.43
C PRO A 581 33.72 11.25 -13.35
N GLY A 582 32.41 11.26 -13.15
CA GLY A 582 31.47 11.98 -14.02
C GLY A 582 31.27 11.37 -15.41
N GLY A 583 31.85 10.19 -15.70
CA GLY A 583 31.64 9.43 -16.93
C GLY A 583 30.25 8.80 -17.00
N VAL A 584 29.82 8.43 -18.21
CA VAL A 584 28.49 7.88 -18.48
C VAL A 584 28.55 6.50 -19.12
N ALA A 585 27.59 5.63 -18.83
CA ALA A 585 27.46 4.35 -19.50
C ALA A 585 26.06 4.15 -20.09
N THR A 586 25.98 3.38 -21.17
CA THR A 586 24.72 2.89 -21.72
C THR A 586 24.73 1.38 -21.77
N ILE A 587 23.65 0.76 -21.28
CA ILE A 587 23.47 -0.70 -21.29
C ILE A 587 22.18 -1.01 -22.02
N ILE A 588 22.25 -1.68 -23.17
CA ILE A 588 21.09 -2.26 -23.85
C ILE A 588 21.01 -3.74 -23.50
N ASP A 589 19.88 -4.20 -22.95
CA ASP A 589 19.63 -5.63 -22.80
C ASP A 589 18.14 -5.97 -22.80
N SER A 590 17.84 -7.26 -22.98
CA SER A 590 16.49 -7.79 -22.78
C SER A 590 16.16 -7.81 -21.29
N THR A 591 14.89 -7.55 -20.98
CA THR A 591 14.38 -7.25 -19.62
C THR A 591 13.13 -8.04 -19.27
N ALA A 592 12.74 -9.01 -20.09
CA ALA A 592 11.72 -10.00 -19.76
C ALA A 592 11.93 -11.26 -20.60
N THR A 593 11.20 -12.31 -20.24
CA THR A 593 11.11 -13.51 -21.08
C THR A 593 10.45 -13.14 -22.41
N ASN A 594 11.04 -13.59 -23.52
CA ASN A 594 10.63 -13.22 -24.86
C ASN A 594 10.53 -14.48 -25.73
N ALA A 595 9.30 -14.95 -25.98
CA ALA A 595 9.05 -16.17 -26.76
C ALA A 595 9.72 -16.15 -28.16
N PRO A 596 9.68 -15.05 -28.93
CA PRO A 596 10.49 -14.91 -30.14
C PRO A 596 11.99 -15.16 -29.95
N LEU A 597 12.63 -14.67 -28.89
CA LEU A 597 14.07 -14.93 -28.62
C LEU A 597 14.32 -16.39 -28.26
N MET A 598 13.46 -16.99 -27.44
CA MET A 598 13.53 -18.41 -27.06
C MET A 598 13.39 -19.35 -28.25
N ALA A 599 12.68 -18.92 -29.29
CA ALA A 599 12.47 -19.66 -30.53
C ALA A 599 13.45 -19.26 -31.66
N SER A 600 14.45 -18.41 -31.39
CA SER A 600 15.44 -17.96 -32.38
C SER A 600 16.85 -17.83 -31.80
N MET A 601 17.14 -16.76 -31.08
CA MET A 601 18.50 -16.36 -30.69
C MET A 601 19.08 -17.16 -29.53
N GLU A 602 18.23 -17.75 -28.67
CA GLU A 602 18.70 -18.53 -27.51
C GLU A 602 19.30 -19.90 -27.86
N PHE A 603 19.27 -20.30 -29.13
CA PHE A 603 19.95 -21.50 -29.62
C PHE A 603 21.47 -21.32 -29.76
N LYS A 604 21.97 -20.07 -29.73
CA LYS A 604 23.40 -19.74 -29.84
C LYS A 604 24.21 -20.21 -28.63
N GLU A 605 25.40 -20.77 -28.87
CA GLU A 605 26.34 -21.17 -27.80
C GLU A 605 26.81 -19.96 -26.97
N GLY A 606 26.97 -20.15 -25.65
CA GLY A 606 27.52 -19.14 -24.73
C GLY A 606 26.52 -18.49 -23.75
N LEU A 607 25.22 -18.80 -23.85
CA LEU A 607 24.18 -18.31 -22.95
C LEU A 607 24.02 -19.14 -21.66
N THR A 608 25.03 -19.94 -21.32
CA THR A 608 25.02 -20.87 -20.18
C THR A 608 26.14 -20.53 -19.19
N GLY A 609 25.96 -20.90 -17.91
CA GLY A 609 26.97 -20.69 -16.87
C GLY A 609 26.84 -19.39 -16.07
N ALA A 610 25.65 -18.79 -16.03
CA ALA A 610 25.34 -17.73 -15.08
C ALA A 610 25.45 -18.22 -13.64
N THR A 611 26.01 -17.39 -12.75
CA THR A 611 26.20 -17.66 -11.32
C THR A 611 25.34 -16.77 -10.42
N ASP A 612 24.51 -15.92 -11.03
CA ASP A 612 23.60 -14.98 -10.36
C ASP A 612 22.14 -15.49 -10.35
N ALA A 613 21.17 -14.59 -10.17
CA ALA A 613 19.74 -14.93 -10.09
C ALA A 613 19.23 -15.81 -11.25
N ARG A 614 19.87 -15.69 -12.43
CA ARG A 614 19.57 -16.48 -13.64
C ARG A 614 19.86 -17.97 -13.48
N ALA A 615 20.76 -18.36 -12.58
CA ALA A 615 21.04 -19.77 -12.32
C ALA A 615 19.80 -20.54 -11.85
N ARG A 616 18.86 -19.86 -11.17
CA ARG A 616 17.59 -20.46 -10.72
C ARG A 616 16.55 -20.55 -11.84
N THR A 617 16.49 -19.56 -12.72
CA THR A 617 15.44 -19.45 -13.74
C THR A 617 15.83 -20.12 -15.06
N GLY A 618 17.13 -20.34 -15.29
CA GLY A 618 17.68 -20.81 -16.57
C GLY A 618 17.51 -19.80 -17.71
N SER A 619 17.12 -18.55 -17.41
CA SER A 619 17.02 -17.48 -18.42
C SER A 619 18.36 -16.77 -18.56
N PRO A 620 18.84 -16.48 -19.79
CA PRO A 620 20.07 -15.70 -19.96
C PRO A 620 19.88 -14.21 -19.62
N PHE A 621 18.64 -13.74 -19.51
CA PHE A 621 18.30 -12.33 -19.30
C PHE A 621 17.75 -12.09 -17.89
N PHE A 622 18.11 -10.96 -17.29
CA PHE A 622 17.42 -10.41 -16.12
C PHE A 622 16.06 -9.84 -16.51
N ALA A 623 15.06 -10.00 -15.66
CA ALA A 623 13.85 -9.20 -15.71
C ALA A 623 14.15 -7.72 -15.41
N LEU A 624 13.26 -6.79 -15.79
CA LEU A 624 13.44 -5.36 -15.55
C LEU A 624 13.63 -5.05 -14.06
N ALA A 625 12.92 -5.75 -13.17
CA ALA A 625 13.08 -5.63 -11.73
C ALA A 625 14.47 -6.11 -11.25
N GLU A 626 14.98 -7.21 -11.79
CA GLU A 626 16.31 -7.74 -11.46
C GLU A 626 17.43 -6.82 -11.97
N TRP A 627 17.25 -6.22 -13.16
CA TRP A 627 18.13 -5.16 -13.67
C TRP A 627 18.16 -3.95 -12.74
N ARG A 628 17.01 -3.49 -12.26
CA ARG A 628 16.94 -2.38 -11.31
C ARG A 628 17.62 -2.70 -10.00
N GLU A 629 17.37 -3.87 -9.43
CA GLU A 629 18.04 -4.30 -8.20
C GLU A 629 19.56 -4.34 -8.39
N ALA A 630 20.04 -4.83 -9.53
CA ALA A 630 21.47 -4.85 -9.84
C ALA A 630 22.08 -3.45 -9.99
N LEU A 631 21.34 -2.51 -10.58
CA LEU A 631 21.78 -1.12 -10.75
C LEU A 631 21.72 -0.33 -9.44
N ASP A 632 20.68 -0.51 -8.63
CA ASP A 632 20.50 0.12 -7.31
C ASP A 632 21.54 -0.38 -6.30
N ALA A 633 21.98 -1.63 -6.45
CA ALA A 633 23.10 -2.19 -5.69
C ALA A 633 24.47 -1.68 -6.16
N SER A 634 24.54 -1.02 -7.31
CA SER A 634 25.79 -0.51 -7.88
C SER A 634 26.06 0.94 -7.43
N PRO A 635 27.32 1.39 -7.47
CA PRO A 635 27.69 2.79 -7.22
C PRO A 635 27.39 3.72 -8.41
N LEU A 636 26.75 3.24 -9.48
CA LEU A 636 26.33 4.07 -10.61
C LEU A 636 24.97 4.71 -10.32
N GLU A 637 24.83 5.97 -10.66
CA GLU A 637 23.54 6.68 -10.64
C GLU A 637 22.79 6.41 -11.96
N THR A 638 21.53 5.98 -11.87
CA THR A 638 20.69 5.85 -13.06
C THR A 638 20.19 7.22 -13.52
N VAL A 639 20.56 7.66 -14.71
CA VAL A 639 20.13 8.94 -15.30
C VAL A 639 18.78 8.79 -16.00
N ALA A 640 18.57 7.69 -16.73
CA ALA A 640 17.34 7.41 -17.45
C ALA A 640 17.23 5.91 -17.76
N VAL A 641 15.99 5.40 -17.87
CA VAL A 641 15.68 4.08 -18.41
C VAL A 641 14.72 4.29 -19.56
N MET A 642 15.12 3.89 -20.77
CA MET A 642 14.36 4.13 -21.99
C MET A 642 14.02 2.80 -22.69
N PRO A 643 12.84 2.64 -23.32
CA PRO A 643 11.70 3.56 -23.32
C PRO A 643 11.17 3.86 -21.91
N PRO A 644 10.57 5.03 -21.67
CA PRO A 644 10.00 5.36 -20.37
C PRO A 644 8.81 4.45 -20.04
N ALA A 645 8.52 4.30 -18.74
CA ALA A 645 7.42 3.46 -18.29
C ALA A 645 6.07 3.91 -18.89
N GLY A 646 5.30 2.95 -19.39
CA GLY A 646 4.02 3.21 -20.07
C GLY A 646 4.13 3.53 -21.56
N ASP A 647 5.34 3.68 -22.11
CA ASP A 647 5.52 3.82 -23.55
C ASP A 647 5.20 2.51 -24.30
N VAL A 648 4.69 2.62 -25.52
CA VAL A 648 4.30 1.46 -26.32
C VAL A 648 5.48 0.52 -26.59
N LEU A 649 6.69 1.07 -26.73
CA LEU A 649 7.92 0.32 -27.01
C LEU A 649 8.39 -0.50 -25.79
N GLU A 650 7.93 -0.21 -24.56
CA GLU A 650 8.21 -1.03 -23.35
C GLU A 650 7.74 -2.49 -23.56
N ARG A 651 6.71 -2.71 -24.40
CA ARG A 651 6.21 -4.05 -24.79
C ARG A 651 7.22 -4.88 -25.59
N GLY A 652 8.27 -4.25 -26.11
CA GLY A 652 9.40 -4.93 -26.73
C GLY A 652 10.28 -5.69 -25.73
N ALA A 653 10.09 -5.45 -24.42
CA ALA A 653 10.83 -6.10 -23.34
C ALA A 653 12.36 -5.92 -23.43
N GLN A 654 12.81 -4.81 -24.00
CA GLN A 654 14.23 -4.45 -24.11
C GLN A 654 14.38 -2.97 -23.74
N HIS A 655 15.40 -2.66 -22.94
CA HIS A 655 15.63 -1.31 -22.43
C HIS A 655 17.08 -0.89 -22.65
N VAL A 656 17.28 0.42 -22.69
CA VAL A 656 18.58 1.05 -22.50
C VAL A 656 18.61 1.76 -21.15
N PHE A 657 19.57 1.37 -20.32
CA PHE A 657 19.87 2.01 -19.05
C PHE A 657 20.99 3.02 -19.26
N VAL A 658 20.72 4.29 -18.97
CA VAL A 658 21.72 5.37 -19.03
C VAL A 658 22.18 5.65 -17.61
N LEU A 659 23.47 5.47 -17.37
CA LEU A 659 24.09 5.50 -16.04
C LEU A 659 25.18 6.56 -15.97
N ARG A 660 25.43 7.11 -14.79
CA ARG A 660 26.48 8.08 -14.51
C ARG A 660 27.31 7.63 -13.32
N ARG A 661 28.64 7.76 -13.43
CA ARG A 661 29.54 7.62 -12.29
C ARG A 661 29.58 8.95 -11.52
N PRO A 662 29.27 8.97 -10.21
CA PRO A 662 29.40 10.18 -9.39
C PRO A 662 30.82 10.75 -9.40
N ASP A 663 30.94 12.07 -9.19
CA ASP A 663 32.24 12.76 -9.15
C ASP A 663 33.02 12.50 -7.85
N GLY A 664 32.35 11.99 -6.79
CA GLY A 664 32.93 11.60 -5.50
C GLY A 664 33.12 10.08 -5.37
N GLY A 665 34.23 9.67 -4.74
CA GLY A 665 34.67 8.27 -4.63
C GLY A 665 34.01 7.41 -3.55
N GLU A 666 32.95 7.86 -2.88
CA GLU A 666 32.24 7.06 -1.86
C GLU A 666 30.73 7.08 -2.13
N ALA A 667 30.15 5.87 -2.15
CA ALA A 667 28.74 5.63 -2.36
C ALA A 667 27.90 6.34 -1.28
N SER A 668 27.01 7.24 -1.72
CA SER A 668 25.98 7.81 -0.85
C SER A 668 24.93 6.74 -0.50
N PRO A 669 24.32 6.74 0.70
CA PRO A 669 23.45 5.65 1.13
C PRO A 669 22.13 5.60 0.32
N ARG A 670 21.96 4.48 -0.40
CA ARG A 670 20.75 3.78 -0.88
C ARG A 670 19.47 4.59 -1.19
N ALA A 671 19.01 4.43 -2.43
CA ALA A 671 17.61 4.59 -2.84
C ALA A 671 16.67 3.74 -1.97
N ALA A 672 15.51 4.29 -1.59
CA ALA A 672 14.49 3.57 -0.86
C ALA A 672 13.96 2.40 -1.72
N ALA A 673 13.96 1.18 -1.18
CA ALA A 673 13.46 -0.02 -1.83
C ALA A 673 11.95 0.05 -2.07
N ALA A 674 11.44 -0.62 -3.11
CA ALA A 674 10.00 -0.76 -3.34
C ALA A 674 9.28 -1.33 -2.10
N PRO A 675 8.09 -0.83 -1.75
CA PRO A 675 7.40 -1.25 -0.52
C PRO A 675 7.02 -2.73 -0.62
N THR A 676 7.36 -3.50 0.42
CA THR A 676 7.01 -4.93 0.51
C THR A 676 5.49 -5.11 0.68
N PRO A 677 4.90 -6.25 0.28
CA PRO A 677 3.50 -6.56 0.56
C PRO A 677 3.07 -6.31 2.01
N GLU A 678 3.94 -6.62 2.96
CA GLU A 678 3.74 -6.39 4.39
C GLU A 678 3.71 -4.90 4.71
N ALA A 679 4.66 -4.12 4.19
CA ALA A 679 4.71 -2.67 4.38
C ALA A 679 3.48 -1.98 3.76
N VAL A 680 3.01 -2.45 2.60
CA VAL A 680 1.78 -1.96 1.97
C VAL A 680 0.56 -2.28 2.83
N ARG A 681 0.45 -3.51 3.35
CA ARG A 681 -0.67 -3.87 4.25
C ARG A 681 -0.66 -3.04 5.52
N GLU A 682 0.51 -2.83 6.12
CA GLU A 682 0.67 -2.03 7.32
C GLU A 682 0.32 -0.56 7.07
N ALA A 683 0.73 -0.01 5.92
CA ALA A 683 0.38 1.33 5.51
C ALA A 683 -1.12 1.49 5.20
N VAL A 684 -1.72 0.52 4.51
CA VAL A 684 -3.16 0.51 4.25
C VAL A 684 -3.97 0.37 5.55
N ALA A 685 -3.48 -0.41 6.52
CA ALA A 685 -4.12 -0.53 7.84
C ALA A 685 -4.16 0.78 8.63
N ARG A 686 -3.31 1.77 8.28
CA ARG A 686 -3.37 3.13 8.82
C ARG A 686 -4.35 4.04 8.08
N LEU A 687 -4.79 3.66 6.88
CA LEU A 687 -5.61 4.49 5.98
C LEU A 687 -7.06 4.05 5.89
N VAL A 688 -7.34 2.76 6.12
CA VAL A 688 -8.70 2.20 6.10
C VAL A 688 -8.94 1.34 7.34
N PRO A 689 -10.22 1.18 7.76
CA PRO A 689 -10.56 0.28 8.86
C PRO A 689 -10.04 -1.14 8.64
N GLU A 690 -9.72 -1.86 9.71
CA GLU A 690 -9.13 -3.22 9.67
C GLU A 690 -9.86 -4.19 8.72
N TYR A 691 -11.20 -4.12 8.66
CA TYR A 691 -12.02 -4.98 7.80
C TYR A 691 -11.91 -4.66 6.29
N MET A 692 -11.38 -3.49 5.93
CA MET A 692 -11.10 -3.06 4.56
C MET A 692 -9.66 -3.34 4.13
N VAL A 693 -8.77 -3.72 5.05
CA VAL A 693 -7.37 -4.01 4.73
C VAL A 693 -7.29 -5.32 3.93
N PRO A 694 -6.64 -5.33 2.75
CA PRO A 694 -6.42 -6.55 2.00
C PRO A 694 -5.64 -7.58 2.83
N ARG A 695 -6.18 -8.80 2.95
CA ARG A 695 -5.54 -9.92 3.65
C ARG A 695 -4.27 -10.37 2.94
N ARG A 696 -4.25 -10.28 1.60
CA ARG A 696 -3.07 -10.54 0.78
C ARG A 696 -2.82 -9.38 -0.18
N VAL A 697 -1.55 -9.02 -0.34
CA VAL A 697 -1.09 -8.03 -1.30
C VAL A 697 -0.05 -8.70 -2.17
N ALA A 698 -0.17 -8.59 -3.49
CA ALA A 698 0.87 -9.03 -4.42
C ALA A 698 1.40 -7.82 -5.19
N VAL A 699 2.72 -7.72 -5.29
CA VAL A 699 3.37 -6.70 -6.11
C VAL A 699 3.41 -7.19 -7.55
N VAL A 700 2.87 -6.40 -8.47
CA VAL A 700 2.80 -6.71 -9.91
C VAL A 700 3.41 -5.56 -10.71
N ASP A 701 4.05 -5.88 -11.83
CA ASP A 701 4.66 -4.86 -12.69
C ASP A 701 3.62 -3.98 -13.41
N ALA A 702 2.40 -4.50 -13.60
CA ALA A 702 1.25 -3.80 -14.17
C ALA A 702 -0.05 -4.43 -13.68
N LEU A 703 -1.14 -3.64 -13.62
CA LEU A 703 -2.45 -4.15 -13.25
C LEU A 703 -2.97 -5.18 -14.28
N PRO A 704 -3.62 -6.27 -13.84
CA PRO A 704 -4.22 -7.24 -14.75
C PRO A 704 -5.37 -6.61 -15.54
N MET A 705 -5.45 -6.92 -16.83
CA MET A 705 -6.41 -6.35 -17.77
C MET A 705 -7.16 -7.47 -18.51
N THR A 706 -8.45 -7.28 -18.72
CA THR A 706 -9.31 -8.14 -19.54
C THR A 706 -8.91 -8.02 -21.02
N PRO A 707 -9.32 -8.97 -21.89
CA PRO A 707 -9.05 -8.91 -23.33
C PRO A 707 -9.51 -7.62 -24.03
N ASN A 708 -10.46 -6.89 -23.42
CA ASN A 708 -10.99 -5.62 -23.92
C ASN A 708 -10.31 -4.38 -23.31
N GLY A 709 -9.20 -4.54 -22.58
CA GLY A 709 -8.45 -3.43 -21.99
C GLY A 709 -9.12 -2.77 -20.78
N LYS A 710 -10.03 -3.47 -20.08
CA LYS A 710 -10.56 -3.05 -18.77
C LYS A 710 -9.82 -3.78 -17.65
N ARG A 711 -9.68 -3.19 -16.46
CA ARG A 711 -9.09 -3.81 -15.27
C ARG A 711 -9.76 -5.16 -14.93
N ASP A 712 -8.98 -6.23 -14.83
CA ASP A 712 -9.45 -7.59 -14.57
C ASP A 712 -9.36 -7.96 -13.09
N ARG A 713 -10.45 -7.67 -12.37
CA ARG A 713 -10.56 -7.99 -10.94
C ARG A 713 -10.62 -9.50 -10.66
N SER A 714 -11.01 -10.32 -11.64
CA SER A 714 -11.08 -11.77 -11.43
C SER A 714 -9.70 -12.41 -11.35
N ALA A 715 -8.72 -11.83 -12.06
CA ALA A 715 -7.32 -12.27 -12.05
C ALA A 715 -6.56 -11.93 -10.75
N VAL A 716 -7.02 -10.92 -10.00
CA VAL A 716 -6.39 -10.47 -8.74
C VAL A 716 -6.33 -11.59 -7.70
N VAL A 717 -7.37 -12.43 -7.62
CA VAL A 717 -7.46 -13.54 -6.66
C VAL A 717 -6.36 -14.59 -6.90
N GLY A 718 -6.06 -14.89 -8.17
CA GLY A 718 -4.97 -15.80 -8.54
C GLY A 718 -3.59 -15.19 -8.33
N LEU A 719 -3.42 -13.91 -8.70
CA LEU A 719 -2.15 -13.18 -8.56
C LEU A 719 -1.75 -12.94 -7.09
N ALA A 720 -2.73 -12.79 -6.21
CA ALA A 720 -2.53 -12.66 -4.77
C ALA A 720 -2.39 -14.01 -4.05
N GLY A 721 -2.31 -15.14 -4.76
CA GLY A 721 -1.99 -16.45 -4.19
C GLY A 721 -3.16 -17.19 -3.50
N VAL A 722 -4.41 -16.81 -3.75
CA VAL A 722 -5.57 -17.54 -3.19
C VAL A 722 -5.84 -18.78 -4.05
N GLY A 723 -5.09 -19.86 -3.80
CA GLY A 723 -5.26 -21.14 -4.51
C GLY A 723 -4.06 -22.09 -4.51
N GLU A 724 -2.87 -21.66 -4.11
CA GLU A 724 -1.67 -22.50 -4.10
C GLU A 724 -1.00 -22.45 -2.71
N CYS A 725 -1.31 -23.44 -1.85
CA CYS A 725 -0.41 -23.80 -0.78
C CYS A 725 0.73 -24.64 -1.37
N ALA A 726 1.95 -24.21 -1.06
CA ALA A 726 3.21 -24.76 -1.50
C ALA A 726 3.29 -26.30 -1.37
N ALA A 727 3.33 -26.98 -2.51
CA ALA A 727 4.06 -28.24 -2.61
C ALA A 727 5.56 -27.90 -2.46
N ARG A 728 6.08 -27.99 -1.24
CA ARG A 728 7.53 -28.06 -1.02
C ARG A 728 8.00 -29.37 -1.64
N GLU A 729 8.76 -29.27 -2.72
CA GLU A 729 9.50 -30.38 -3.30
C GLU A 729 10.32 -31.05 -2.20
N ALA A 730 9.96 -32.30 -1.90
CA ALA A 730 10.71 -33.18 -1.02
C ALA A 730 12.04 -33.54 -1.70
N THR A 731 13.16 -33.10 -1.12
CA THR A 731 14.49 -33.55 -1.49
C THR A 731 14.63 -35.06 -1.19
N PRO A 732 14.89 -35.93 -2.18
CA PRO A 732 15.14 -37.35 -1.92
C PRO A 732 16.58 -37.54 -1.47
N GLY A 733 16.79 -37.85 -0.18
CA GLY A 733 18.09 -38.34 0.29
C GLY A 733 18.51 -37.86 1.67
N ALA A 734 17.86 -38.32 2.73
CA ALA A 734 18.46 -38.40 4.05
C ALA A 734 17.93 -39.66 4.78
N PRO A 735 18.79 -40.45 5.45
CA PRO A 735 18.41 -41.75 5.98
C PRO A 735 17.46 -41.60 7.18
N ALA A 736 16.42 -42.43 7.18
CA ALA A 736 15.36 -42.47 8.18
C ALA A 736 15.90 -42.57 9.62
N ALA A 737 15.57 -41.56 10.44
CA ALA A 737 15.65 -41.65 11.90
C ALA A 737 14.39 -42.35 12.44
N PRO A 738 14.50 -43.13 13.54
CA PRO A 738 13.45 -44.06 13.96
C PRO A 738 12.23 -43.34 14.54
N ALA A 739 11.05 -43.82 14.18
CA ALA A 739 9.75 -43.29 14.62
C ALA A 739 9.56 -43.29 16.15
N PRO A 740 9.02 -42.21 16.74
CA PRO A 740 8.43 -42.25 18.07
C PRO A 740 6.89 -42.38 18.00
N ARG A 741 6.43 -43.58 18.36
CA ARG A 741 5.24 -43.96 19.16
C ARG A 741 3.98 -43.05 19.20
N ARG A 742 2.85 -43.70 18.85
CA ARG A 742 1.44 -43.31 19.08
C ARG A 742 1.14 -42.74 20.48
N GLY A 743 0.29 -41.71 20.52
CA GLY A 743 -0.62 -41.40 21.63
C GLY A 743 -0.72 -39.91 21.97
N GLY A 744 -1.74 -39.22 21.45
CA GLY A 744 -2.03 -37.82 21.76
C GLY A 744 -2.16 -37.55 23.27
N ARG A 745 -1.51 -36.47 23.74
CA ARG A 745 -1.66 -35.94 25.09
C ARG A 745 -1.59 -34.41 25.18
N ASP A 746 -1.36 -33.68 24.09
CA ASP A 746 -1.38 -32.22 24.14
C ASP A 746 -2.79 -31.68 23.84
N VAL A 747 -3.30 -30.83 24.72
CA VAL A 747 -4.60 -30.17 24.61
C VAL A 747 -4.55 -29.07 23.55
N VAL A 748 -3.42 -28.36 23.44
CA VAL A 748 -3.26 -27.27 22.48
C VAL A 748 -3.25 -27.82 21.05
N GLU A 749 -2.46 -28.85 20.81
CA GLU A 749 -2.34 -29.48 19.49
C GLU A 749 -3.66 -30.09 19.01
N ARG A 750 -4.45 -30.69 19.93
CA ARG A 750 -5.77 -31.24 19.61
C ARG A 750 -6.77 -30.16 19.24
N ALA A 751 -6.87 -29.11 20.04
CA ALA A 751 -7.78 -28.00 19.78
C ALA A 751 -7.49 -27.34 18.42
N TRP A 752 -6.21 -27.18 18.08
CA TRP A 752 -5.81 -26.63 16.78
C TRP A 752 -6.17 -27.55 15.62
N ARG A 753 -5.88 -28.85 15.73
CA ARG A 753 -6.24 -29.80 14.67
C ARG A 753 -7.74 -29.87 14.44
N GLU A 754 -8.54 -29.86 15.50
CA GLU A 754 -10.01 -29.95 15.40
C GLU A 754 -10.64 -28.67 14.84
N VAL A 755 -10.14 -27.49 15.23
CA VAL A 755 -10.71 -26.21 14.78
C VAL A 755 -10.24 -25.84 13.36
N LEU A 756 -9.02 -26.25 12.97
CA LEU A 756 -8.44 -25.98 11.66
C LEU A 756 -8.56 -27.15 10.66
N ASP A 757 -9.18 -28.27 11.07
CA ASP A 757 -9.34 -29.49 10.26
C ASP A 757 -8.02 -30.03 9.66
N LEU A 758 -6.96 -30.07 10.50
CA LEU A 758 -5.62 -30.49 10.08
C LEU A 758 -5.46 -32.02 10.14
N PRO A 759 -4.73 -32.64 9.18
CA PRO A 759 -4.53 -34.10 9.15
C PRO A 759 -3.64 -34.62 10.30
N ASP A 760 -3.96 -35.82 10.80
CA ASP A 760 -3.28 -36.50 11.93
C ASP A 760 -1.90 -37.10 11.60
N THR A 761 -1.33 -36.78 10.43
CA THR A 761 -0.17 -37.50 9.87
C THR A 761 1.19 -36.93 10.27
N GLU A 762 1.27 -35.68 10.74
CA GLU A 762 2.52 -34.99 11.11
C GLU A 762 2.38 -34.20 12.41
N ALA A 763 3.48 -34.05 13.18
CA ALA A 763 3.52 -33.28 14.41
C ALA A 763 3.42 -31.78 14.12
N LEU A 764 2.57 -31.05 14.85
CA LEU A 764 2.44 -29.60 14.69
C LEU A 764 3.67 -28.90 15.30
N PRO A 765 4.46 -28.12 14.53
CA PRO A 765 5.59 -27.36 15.08
C PRO A 765 5.14 -26.44 16.21
N GLY A 766 5.94 -26.33 17.27
CA GLY A 766 5.60 -25.52 18.44
C GLY A 766 5.47 -24.03 18.14
N ASP A 767 6.13 -23.56 17.10
CA ASP A 767 6.17 -22.19 16.59
C ASP A 767 5.25 -21.95 15.38
N ALA A 768 4.44 -22.93 14.97
CA ALA A 768 3.53 -22.78 13.85
C ALA A 768 2.46 -21.71 14.14
N ASP A 769 2.34 -20.70 13.27
CA ASP A 769 1.38 -19.61 13.45
C ASP A 769 -0.06 -20.04 13.12
N PHE A 770 -1.01 -19.71 13.99
CA PHE A 770 -2.43 -20.10 13.86
C PHE A 770 -3.07 -19.55 12.57
N HIS A 771 -2.66 -18.36 12.16
CA HIS A 771 -3.23 -17.66 11.01
C HIS A 771 -2.61 -18.15 9.70
N GLU A 772 -1.33 -18.51 9.70
CA GLU A 772 -0.67 -19.16 8.56
C GLU A 772 -1.28 -20.52 8.22
N LEU A 773 -1.79 -21.23 9.23
CA LEU A 773 -2.49 -22.51 9.09
C LEU A 773 -3.98 -22.37 8.71
N GLY A 774 -4.44 -21.15 8.41
CA GLY A 774 -5.81 -20.88 7.94
C GLY A 774 -6.80 -20.48 9.04
N GLY A 775 -6.33 -20.21 10.26
CA GLY A 775 -7.16 -19.73 11.37
C GLY A 775 -7.44 -18.23 11.34
N ASP A 776 -8.60 -17.80 11.83
CA ASP A 776 -8.92 -16.39 12.06
C ASP A 776 -9.24 -16.11 13.54
N SER A 777 -9.49 -14.86 13.92
CA SER A 777 -9.76 -14.48 15.31
C SER A 777 -10.99 -15.18 15.91
N LEU A 778 -11.94 -15.61 15.07
CA LEU A 778 -13.13 -16.33 15.48
C LEU A 778 -12.80 -17.81 15.74
N LEU A 779 -12.05 -18.44 14.84
CA LEU A 779 -11.50 -19.78 15.04
C LEU A 779 -10.53 -19.81 16.22
N LEU A 780 -9.74 -18.76 16.42
CA LEU A 780 -8.80 -18.63 17.53
C LEU A 780 -9.57 -18.51 18.86
N ALA A 781 -10.61 -17.69 18.92
CA ALA A 781 -11.52 -17.64 20.06
C ALA A 781 -12.16 -19.00 20.33
N ARG A 782 -12.60 -19.72 19.30
CA ARG A 782 -13.14 -21.09 19.43
C ARG A 782 -12.11 -22.09 19.96
N CYS A 783 -10.86 -22.00 19.48
CA CYS A 783 -9.69 -22.76 19.94
C CYS A 783 -9.40 -22.52 21.42
N ILE A 784 -9.35 -21.26 21.84
CA ILE A 784 -9.12 -20.87 23.23
C ILE A 784 -10.24 -21.40 24.13
N GLY A 785 -11.48 -21.34 23.63
CA GLY A 785 -12.65 -21.96 24.26
C GLY A 785 -12.46 -23.45 24.50
N GLN A 786 -12.04 -24.19 23.46
CA GLN A 786 -11.79 -25.62 23.54
C GLN A 786 -10.63 -25.96 24.48
N MET A 787 -9.51 -25.23 24.44
CA MET A 787 -8.36 -25.49 25.31
C MET A 787 -8.68 -25.25 26.78
N ARG A 788 -9.38 -24.15 27.09
CA ARG A 788 -9.76 -23.82 28.47
C ARG A 788 -10.74 -24.84 29.03
N ARG A 789 -11.67 -25.35 28.21
CA ARG A 789 -12.54 -26.49 28.56
C ARG A 789 -11.75 -27.73 28.90
N ASP A 790 -10.81 -28.10 28.05
CA ASP A 790 -10.06 -29.36 28.15
C ASP A 790 -9.03 -29.35 29.30
N LEU A 791 -8.50 -28.18 29.66
CA LEU A 791 -7.55 -28.03 30.77
C LEU A 791 -8.23 -27.93 32.13
N GLY A 792 -9.32 -27.17 32.24
CA GLY A 792 -10.00 -26.89 33.52
C GLY A 792 -9.13 -26.20 34.59
N GLY A 793 -9.75 -25.73 35.68
CA GLY A 793 -9.04 -25.15 36.83
C GLY A 793 -8.84 -23.63 36.81
N ASP A 794 -7.96 -23.14 37.68
CA ASP A 794 -7.66 -21.71 37.94
C ASP A 794 -6.74 -21.15 36.84
N LEU A 795 -7.29 -21.01 35.62
CA LEU A 795 -6.62 -20.44 34.45
C LEU A 795 -6.74 -18.90 34.45
N PRO A 796 -5.85 -18.16 33.77
CA PRO A 796 -5.99 -16.70 33.59
C PRO A 796 -7.39 -16.34 33.05
N SER A 797 -7.84 -15.10 33.22
CA SER A 797 -9.12 -14.68 32.66
C SER A 797 -9.18 -14.90 31.14
N TRP A 798 -10.39 -14.99 30.57
CA TRP A 798 -10.54 -15.14 29.11
C TRP A 798 -9.79 -14.04 28.37
N ASP A 799 -9.90 -12.80 28.85
CA ASP A 799 -9.22 -11.63 28.29
C ASP A 799 -7.70 -11.70 28.40
N GLU A 800 -7.15 -12.17 29.52
CA GLU A 800 -5.70 -12.36 29.66
C GLU A 800 -5.19 -13.48 28.77
N THR A 801 -5.95 -14.57 28.66
CA THR A 801 -5.61 -15.72 27.82
C THR A 801 -5.68 -15.38 26.35
N LEU A 802 -6.74 -14.66 25.93
CA LEU A 802 -6.91 -14.17 24.58
C LEU A 802 -5.82 -13.17 24.23
N ARG A 803 -5.53 -12.19 25.09
CA ARG A 803 -4.43 -11.25 24.86
C ARG A 803 -3.07 -11.93 24.73
N ALA A 804 -2.77 -12.89 25.61
CA ALA A 804 -1.51 -13.62 25.57
C ALA A 804 -1.39 -14.53 24.33
N ILE A 805 -2.47 -15.19 23.91
CA ILE A 805 -2.49 -16.07 22.73
C ILE A 805 -2.55 -15.26 21.43
N VAL A 806 -3.20 -14.10 21.40
CA VAL A 806 -3.18 -13.20 20.24
C VAL A 806 -1.80 -12.57 20.06
N ALA A 807 -1.09 -12.28 21.16
CA ALA A 807 0.28 -11.78 21.11
C ALA A 807 1.29 -12.85 20.62
N ASP A 808 0.95 -14.13 20.75
CA ASP A 808 1.80 -15.26 20.38
C ASP A 808 0.92 -16.45 19.93
N PRO A 809 0.34 -16.38 18.72
CA PRO A 809 -0.64 -17.34 18.25
C PRO A 809 0.08 -18.58 17.69
N THR A 810 0.87 -19.24 18.53
CA THR A 810 1.60 -20.49 18.26
C THR A 810 1.22 -21.55 19.29
N PRO A 811 1.41 -22.87 19.03
CA PRO A 811 1.20 -23.89 20.05
C PRO A 811 2.04 -23.65 21.31
N ASP A 812 3.27 -23.15 21.18
CA ASP A 812 4.14 -22.79 22.30
C ASP A 812 3.64 -21.53 23.03
N GLY A 813 3.14 -20.54 22.31
CA GLY A 813 2.48 -19.36 22.87
C GLY A 813 1.23 -19.71 23.66
N CYS A 814 0.40 -20.61 23.13
CA CYS A 814 -0.76 -21.17 23.83
C CYS A 814 -0.34 -21.91 25.10
N ARG A 815 0.70 -22.76 25.04
CA ARG A 815 1.23 -23.45 26.23
C ARG A 815 1.76 -22.47 27.27
N ARG A 816 2.45 -21.40 26.87
CA ARG A 816 2.91 -20.31 27.75
C ARG A 816 1.73 -19.58 28.41
N ALA A 817 0.76 -19.14 27.62
CA ALA A 817 -0.42 -18.41 28.09
C ALA A 817 -1.28 -19.24 29.05
N LEU A 818 -1.38 -20.54 28.81
CA LEU A 818 -2.16 -21.48 29.61
C LEU A 818 -1.36 -22.11 30.76
N GLY A 819 -0.08 -21.78 30.92
CA GLY A 819 0.78 -22.32 31.97
C GLY A 819 1.10 -23.81 31.85
N VAL A 820 1.03 -24.40 30.65
CA VAL A 820 1.24 -25.82 30.39
C VAL A 820 2.73 -26.09 30.11
N ALA A 821 3.48 -26.54 31.11
CA ALA A 821 4.92 -26.81 30.97
C ALA A 821 5.23 -27.99 30.03
N THR A 822 6.09 -27.78 29.04
CA THR A 822 6.71 -28.85 28.24
C THR A 822 7.75 -29.59 29.10
N ARG A 823 7.60 -30.91 29.23
CA ARG A 823 8.62 -31.75 29.87
C ARG A 823 9.82 -31.88 28.94
N GLY A 824 10.87 -31.11 29.22
CA GLY A 824 12.21 -31.40 28.73
C GLY A 824 12.99 -30.18 28.28
N ASP A 825 13.36 -29.31 29.20
CA ASP A 825 14.61 -28.54 29.09
C ASP A 825 15.09 -28.14 30.48
N ALA A 826 16.17 -28.79 30.93
CA ALA A 826 17.00 -28.33 32.04
C ALA A 826 18.21 -27.60 31.43
N PRO A 827 18.67 -26.47 31.99
CA PRO A 827 19.64 -25.60 31.35
C PRO A 827 21.06 -26.18 31.42
N ALA A 828 21.77 -26.20 30.30
CA ALA A 828 23.22 -26.37 30.26
C ALA A 828 23.91 -24.98 30.28
N PRO A 829 24.94 -24.76 31.12
CA PRO A 829 25.64 -23.50 31.21
C PRO A 829 26.73 -23.36 30.13
N ASP A 830 27.07 -22.11 29.84
CA ASP A 830 28.25 -21.62 29.11
C ASP A 830 28.21 -21.61 27.57
N SER A 831 27.60 -20.55 27.03
CA SER A 831 28.11 -19.84 25.85
C SER A 831 27.80 -18.33 25.93
N PRO A 832 28.68 -17.45 25.40
CA PRO A 832 28.73 -16.02 25.73
C PRO A 832 27.61 -15.21 25.06
N PRO A 833 27.28 -14.01 25.56
CA PRO A 833 26.13 -13.24 25.11
C PRO A 833 26.30 -12.79 23.65
N ALA A 834 25.34 -13.18 22.82
CA ALA A 834 25.11 -12.53 21.54
C ALA A 834 24.73 -11.06 21.77
N PRO A 835 25.15 -10.13 20.89
CA PRO A 835 24.71 -8.74 20.97
C PRO A 835 23.17 -8.68 20.91
N PRO A 836 22.51 -7.75 21.61
CA PRO A 836 21.05 -7.71 21.65
C PRO A 836 20.52 -7.51 20.24
N ARG A 837 19.93 -8.57 19.68
CA ARG A 837 18.92 -8.43 18.62
C ARG A 837 17.76 -7.70 19.28
N ARG A 838 17.46 -6.50 18.80
CA ARG A 838 16.23 -5.78 19.13
C ARG A 838 15.08 -6.76 18.92
N ALA A 839 14.44 -7.16 20.02
CA ALA A 839 13.05 -7.57 19.96
C ALA A 839 12.31 -6.48 19.19
N SER A 840 11.43 -6.87 18.27
CA SER A 840 10.29 -6.01 17.97
C SER A 840 9.56 -5.84 19.29
N ALA A 841 9.88 -4.76 20.00
CA ALA A 841 9.12 -4.36 21.15
C ALA A 841 7.71 -4.09 20.61
N ALA A 842 6.70 -4.77 21.16
CA ALA A 842 5.43 -4.09 21.29
C ALA A 842 5.77 -2.70 21.83
N THR A 843 5.46 -1.65 21.07
CA THR A 843 5.61 -0.28 21.54
C THR A 843 4.90 -0.24 22.90
N PRO A 844 5.59 0.09 24.00
CA PRO A 844 4.88 0.28 25.26
C PRO A 844 3.80 1.34 25.01
N ASP A 845 2.62 1.17 25.64
CA ASP A 845 1.60 2.22 25.60
C ASP A 845 2.27 3.56 25.93
N PRO A 846 2.07 4.59 25.10
CA PRO A 846 2.74 5.85 25.28
C PRO A 846 2.41 6.41 26.66
N ALA A 847 3.42 6.93 27.36
CA ALA A 847 3.26 7.37 28.73
C ALA A 847 2.15 8.44 28.83
N PRO A 848 1.36 8.44 29.92
CA PRO A 848 0.37 9.49 30.15
C PRO A 848 1.04 10.87 30.22
N PRO A 849 0.29 11.96 29.93
CA PRO A 849 0.83 13.30 30.04
C PRO A 849 1.28 13.61 31.47
N ARG A 850 2.17 14.59 31.57
CA ARG A 850 2.56 15.13 32.87
C ARG A 850 1.56 16.20 33.29
N ILE A 851 0.66 15.86 34.21
CA ILE A 851 -0.25 16.82 34.84
C ILE A 851 0.40 17.40 36.09
N THR A 852 0.56 18.72 36.14
CA THR A 852 1.20 19.43 37.25
C THR A 852 0.23 20.45 37.87
N SER A 853 0.09 20.44 39.20
CA SER A 853 -0.64 21.50 39.92
C SER A 853 0.22 22.76 39.99
N LEU A 854 -0.14 23.81 39.26
CA LEU A 854 0.60 25.08 39.17
C LEU A 854 0.15 26.11 40.21
N VAL A 855 -1.14 26.06 40.56
CA VAL A 855 -1.77 26.84 41.66
C VAL A 855 -2.73 25.90 42.38
N ALA A 856 -2.54 25.74 43.69
CA ALA A 856 -3.46 24.99 44.52
C ALA A 856 -4.59 25.91 45.02
N GLY A 857 -5.84 25.48 44.90
CA GLY A 857 -7.01 26.25 45.30
C GLY A 857 -8.27 25.39 45.35
N SER A 858 -9.33 25.92 45.94
CA SER A 858 -10.67 25.33 45.94
C SER A 858 -11.61 26.17 45.08
N GLY A 859 -12.39 25.55 44.19
CA GLY A 859 -13.30 26.25 43.27
C GLY A 859 -13.11 25.78 41.82
N PRO A 860 -13.50 26.61 40.82
CA PRO A 860 -13.35 26.30 39.40
C PRO A 860 -11.94 25.87 39.04
N VAL A 861 -11.82 24.87 38.16
CA VAL A 861 -10.54 24.32 37.73
C VAL A 861 -10.15 24.92 36.39
N THR A 862 -8.94 25.46 36.29
CA THR A 862 -8.35 25.89 35.02
C THR A 862 -7.28 24.90 34.59
N VAL A 863 -7.33 24.43 33.35
CA VAL A 863 -6.35 23.49 32.80
C VAL A 863 -5.60 24.16 31.66
N LEU A 864 -4.29 24.35 31.81
CA LEU A 864 -3.43 24.95 30.78
C LEU A 864 -2.77 23.85 29.94
N ILE A 865 -2.94 23.92 28.62
CA ILE A 865 -2.34 22.97 27.67
C ILE A 865 -1.07 23.55 27.05
N HIS A 866 -0.01 22.76 26.96
CA HIS A 866 1.26 23.18 26.34
C HIS A 866 1.09 23.76 24.92
N ASP A 867 2.06 24.56 24.48
CA ASP A 867 2.11 25.11 23.12
C ASP A 867 2.85 24.16 22.14
N GLY A 868 3.13 24.62 20.92
CA GLY A 868 3.84 23.83 19.90
C GLY A 868 5.27 23.41 20.26
N SER A 869 5.85 23.96 21.34
CA SER A 869 7.14 23.53 21.90
C SER A 869 7.03 22.31 22.81
N GLY A 870 5.81 21.95 23.24
CA GLY A 870 5.58 20.88 24.22
C GLY A 870 5.65 21.32 25.69
N THR A 871 5.83 22.62 25.95
CA THR A 871 6.03 23.16 27.32
C THR A 871 4.96 24.19 27.71
N LEU A 872 4.88 24.49 29.01
CA LEU A 872 4.03 25.57 29.55
C LEU A 872 4.74 26.92 29.68
N GLY A 873 5.93 27.06 29.07
CA GLY A 873 6.76 28.28 29.15
C GLY A 873 6.00 29.59 28.89
N PRO A 874 5.15 29.68 27.84
CA PRO A 874 4.40 30.90 27.53
C PRO A 874 3.44 31.35 28.64
N TYR A 875 2.93 30.43 29.46
CA TYR A 875 1.95 30.76 30.50
C TYR A 875 2.56 31.24 31.80
N ARG A 876 3.89 31.29 31.94
CA ARG A 876 4.55 31.59 33.21
C ARG A 876 4.00 32.84 33.91
N HIS A 877 3.90 33.95 33.18
CA HIS A 877 3.40 35.21 33.73
C HIS A 877 1.89 35.18 34.01
N LEU A 878 1.12 34.43 33.22
CA LEU A 878 -0.30 34.22 33.48
C LEU A 878 -0.53 33.41 34.76
N VAL A 879 0.28 32.37 34.99
CA VAL A 879 0.22 31.55 36.21
C VAL A 879 0.59 32.37 37.45
N GLU A 880 1.59 33.25 37.35
CA GLU A 880 1.95 34.21 38.41
C GLU A 880 0.77 35.14 38.72
N GLU A 881 0.15 35.73 37.70
CA GLU A 881 -0.99 36.64 37.83
C GLU A 881 -2.25 35.95 38.42
N LEU A 882 -2.58 34.75 37.95
CA LEU A 882 -3.72 33.95 38.47
C LEU A 882 -3.51 33.56 39.94
N ARG A 883 -2.26 33.27 40.34
CA ARG A 883 -1.91 32.98 41.73
C ARG A 883 -2.10 34.21 42.61
N ASP A 884 -1.62 35.37 42.18
CA ASP A 884 -1.70 36.62 42.95
C ASP A 884 -3.16 37.10 43.13
N ARG A 885 -4.04 36.74 42.19
CA ARG A 885 -5.48 37.02 42.24
C ARG A 885 -6.29 36.02 43.05
N GLY A 886 -5.67 34.92 43.51
CA GLY A 886 -6.36 33.86 44.23
C GLY A 886 -7.37 33.10 43.36
N ALA A 887 -7.00 32.80 42.11
CA ALA A 887 -7.75 31.89 41.25
C ALA A 887 -7.91 30.50 41.89
N GLY A 888 -8.87 29.71 41.39
CA GLY A 888 -9.09 28.31 41.79
C GLY A 888 -7.91 27.39 41.45
N ALA A 889 -8.15 26.09 41.39
CA ALA A 889 -7.08 25.14 41.05
C ALA A 889 -6.62 25.36 39.59
N VAL A 890 -5.30 25.51 39.38
CA VAL A 890 -4.71 25.61 38.04
C VAL A 890 -3.82 24.40 37.79
N LEU A 891 -4.22 23.56 36.84
CA LEU A 891 -3.48 22.40 36.37
C LEU A 891 -2.77 22.75 35.06
N GLY A 892 -1.59 22.17 34.85
CA GLY A 892 -0.83 22.28 33.61
C GLY A 892 -0.59 20.91 33.01
N ILE A 893 -0.81 20.77 31.71
CA ILE A 893 -0.52 19.56 30.94
C ILE A 893 0.72 19.82 30.08
N GLU A 894 1.80 19.10 30.39
CA GLU A 894 3.04 19.08 29.65
C GLU A 894 3.24 17.73 28.95
N ARG A 895 4.02 17.76 27.86
CA ARG A 895 4.49 16.55 27.21
C ARG A 895 5.39 15.72 28.11
N SER A 896 5.40 14.42 27.88
CA SER A 896 6.32 13.48 28.50
C SER A 896 7.34 13.01 27.46
N PRO A 897 8.64 12.87 27.77
CA PRO A 897 9.62 12.37 26.79
C PRO A 897 9.29 10.98 26.18
N ALA A 898 8.42 10.20 26.84
CA ALA A 898 7.96 8.88 26.39
C ALA A 898 6.50 8.88 25.91
N ASP A 899 5.97 10.03 25.49
CA ASP A 899 4.59 10.18 25.00
C ASP A 899 4.41 9.77 23.53
N ALA A 900 5.43 9.21 22.89
CA ALA A 900 5.46 8.86 21.47
C ALA A 900 5.03 10.00 20.53
N TYR A 901 5.13 11.27 20.96
CA TYR A 901 4.61 12.41 20.19
C TYR A 901 5.28 12.58 18.83
N LEU A 902 6.60 12.39 18.74
CA LEU A 902 7.32 12.46 17.46
C LEU A 902 7.14 11.19 16.61
N GLU A 903 6.70 10.10 17.22
CA GLU A 903 6.42 8.82 16.56
C GLU A 903 4.97 8.76 16.04
N THR A 904 4.08 9.54 16.64
CA THR A 904 2.69 9.70 16.24
C THR A 904 2.64 10.51 14.95
N ASP A 905 1.86 10.06 13.97
CA ASP A 905 1.73 10.80 12.72
C ASP A 905 1.05 12.17 12.95
N ALA A 906 1.58 13.22 12.31
CA ALA A 906 1.11 14.59 12.52
C ALA A 906 -0.39 14.77 12.18
N GLY A 907 -0.92 13.98 11.25
CA GLY A 907 -2.33 14.03 10.84
C GLY A 907 -3.31 13.49 11.88
N ILE A 908 -2.86 12.61 12.78
CA ILE A 908 -3.69 12.04 13.86
C ILE A 908 -3.25 12.51 15.25
N LEU A 909 -2.17 13.31 15.35
CA LEU A 909 -1.59 13.74 16.61
C LEU A 909 -2.61 14.41 17.54
N PHE A 910 -3.43 15.32 17.01
CA PHE A 910 -4.45 16.01 17.82
C PHE A 910 -5.51 15.05 18.37
N HIS A 911 -5.94 14.07 17.58
CA HIS A 911 -6.89 13.05 18.00
C HIS A 911 -6.33 12.25 19.19
N GLU A 912 -5.15 11.68 19.01
CA GLU A 912 -4.46 10.85 20.00
C GLU A 912 -4.18 11.60 21.31
N LEU A 913 -3.72 12.85 21.21
CA LEU A 913 -3.46 13.67 22.39
C LEU A 913 -4.76 14.10 23.08
N THR A 914 -5.82 14.41 22.34
CA THR A 914 -7.12 14.77 22.92
C THR A 914 -7.69 13.61 23.73
N GLU A 915 -7.69 12.40 23.17
CA GLU A 915 -8.13 11.19 23.87
C GLU A 915 -7.32 10.99 25.16
N ARG A 916 -5.99 10.92 25.03
CA ARG A 916 -5.09 10.61 26.14
C ARG A 916 -5.10 11.67 27.23
N TYR A 917 -5.14 12.95 26.85
CA TYR A 917 -5.10 14.05 27.81
C TYR A 917 -6.43 14.16 28.54
N SER A 918 -7.54 13.89 27.85
CA SER A 918 -8.86 13.84 28.49
C SER A 918 -8.94 12.70 29.49
N ASP A 919 -8.48 11.50 29.13
CA ASP A 919 -8.51 10.34 30.04
C ASP A 919 -7.67 10.60 31.30
N ALA A 920 -6.44 11.09 31.14
CA ALA A 920 -5.58 11.45 32.27
C ALA A 920 -6.16 12.58 33.14
N LEU A 921 -6.89 13.52 32.51
CA LEU A 921 -7.53 14.63 33.20
C LEU A 921 -8.79 14.18 33.94
N LEU A 922 -9.59 13.27 33.39
CA LEU A 922 -10.74 12.66 34.07
C LEU A 922 -10.29 11.96 35.36
N ASP A 923 -9.17 11.22 35.30
CA ASP A 923 -8.57 10.59 36.48
C ASP A 923 -8.11 11.62 37.52
N ALA A 924 -7.52 12.74 37.07
CA ALA A 924 -7.03 13.80 37.96
C ALA A 924 -8.16 14.64 38.58
N LEU A 925 -9.25 14.87 37.85
CA LEU A 925 -10.41 15.64 38.29
C LEU A 925 -11.35 14.83 39.20
N GLY A 926 -11.41 13.51 39.01
CA GLY A 926 -12.28 12.62 39.79
C GLY A 926 -13.76 12.96 39.61
N SER A 927 -14.52 13.08 40.71
CA SER A 927 -15.95 13.39 40.69
C SER A 927 -16.25 14.85 41.08
N THR A 928 -15.37 15.80 40.73
CA THR A 928 -15.59 17.22 41.03
C THR A 928 -16.83 17.76 40.30
N GLU A 929 -17.65 18.55 41.00
CA GLU A 929 -18.79 19.29 40.42
C GLU A 929 -18.40 20.72 40.01
N GLU A 930 -17.15 21.12 40.27
CA GLU A 930 -16.65 22.45 39.90
C GLU A 930 -16.48 22.59 38.37
N PRO A 931 -16.83 23.75 37.78
CA PRO A 931 -16.68 23.95 36.34
C PRO A 931 -15.20 23.95 35.92
N VAL A 932 -14.93 23.42 34.74
CA VAL A 932 -13.60 23.22 34.19
C VAL A 932 -13.39 24.10 32.97
N SER A 933 -12.44 25.04 33.04
CA SER A 933 -12.02 25.85 31.90
C SER A 933 -10.70 25.31 31.34
N VAL A 934 -10.73 24.76 30.13
CA VAL A 934 -9.53 24.29 29.43
C VAL A 934 -8.98 25.42 28.55
N VAL A 935 -7.71 25.75 28.72
CA VAL A 935 -7.07 26.93 28.13
C VAL A 935 -5.88 26.50 27.29
N GLY A 936 -5.86 26.97 26.04
CA GLY A 936 -4.82 26.61 25.09
C GLY A 936 -4.35 27.79 24.25
N TYR A 937 -3.03 27.95 24.14
CA TYR A 937 -2.33 28.95 23.34
C TYR A 937 -1.66 28.29 22.14
N CYS A 938 -1.67 28.98 20.98
CA CYS A 938 -1.12 28.44 19.73
C CYS A 938 -1.72 27.05 19.44
N MET A 939 -0.94 26.03 19.10
CA MET A 939 -1.43 24.65 18.94
C MET A 939 -2.31 24.18 20.10
N GLY A 940 -1.96 24.53 21.35
CA GLY A 940 -2.70 24.06 22.54
C GLY A 940 -4.16 24.48 22.54
N GLY A 941 -4.52 25.55 21.82
CA GLY A 941 -5.91 25.98 21.64
C GLY A 941 -6.77 24.94 20.91
N LEU A 942 -6.22 24.27 19.90
CA LEU A 942 -6.89 23.20 19.15
C LEU A 942 -7.09 21.94 19.99
N LEU A 943 -6.17 21.65 20.93
CA LEU A 943 -6.35 20.58 21.92
C LEU A 943 -7.38 20.96 22.98
N ALA A 944 -7.36 22.21 23.46
CA ALA A 944 -8.21 22.67 24.55
C ALA A 944 -9.71 22.51 24.25
N VAL A 945 -10.14 22.84 23.02
CA VAL A 945 -11.53 22.63 22.60
C VAL A 945 -11.92 21.16 22.56
N GLY A 946 -11.09 20.29 21.98
CA GLY A 946 -11.38 18.85 21.92
C GLY A 946 -11.46 18.22 23.32
N ILE A 947 -10.54 18.60 24.21
CA ILE A 947 -10.55 18.14 25.60
C ILE A 947 -11.79 18.64 26.33
N ALA A 948 -12.14 19.92 26.19
CA ALA A 948 -13.34 20.47 26.82
C ALA A 948 -14.63 19.78 26.34
N ASP A 949 -14.74 19.51 25.03
CA ASP A 949 -15.89 18.81 24.45
C ASP A 949 -16.02 17.37 24.99
N ARG A 950 -14.90 16.67 25.13
CA ARG A 950 -14.86 15.33 25.73
C ARG A 950 -15.21 15.34 27.22
N LEU A 951 -14.68 16.28 27.99
CA LEU A 951 -15.07 16.44 29.40
C LEU A 951 -16.58 16.71 29.54
N ALA A 952 -17.15 17.55 28.67
CA ALA A 952 -18.58 17.81 28.63
C ALA A 952 -19.39 16.56 28.28
N ALA A 953 -18.93 15.75 27.32
CA ALA A 953 -19.54 14.47 26.99
C ALA A 953 -19.48 13.46 28.16
N CYS A 954 -18.50 13.58 29.05
CA CYS A 954 -18.38 12.82 30.30
C CYS A 954 -19.18 13.41 31.48
N GLY A 955 -19.91 14.50 31.26
CA GLY A 955 -20.82 15.09 32.26
C GLY A 955 -20.24 16.22 33.11
N PHE A 956 -19.04 16.73 32.78
CA PHE A 956 -18.48 17.93 33.43
C PHE A 956 -19.08 19.21 32.83
N GLU A 957 -19.22 20.25 33.64
CA GLU A 957 -19.44 21.60 33.11
C GLU A 957 -18.11 22.15 32.59
N ALA A 958 -17.90 22.10 31.27
CA ALA A 958 -16.62 22.44 30.64
C ALA A 958 -16.75 23.55 29.58
N GLU A 959 -15.78 24.47 29.56
CA GLU A 959 -15.61 25.49 28.52
C GLU A 959 -14.15 25.53 28.02
N ALA A 960 -13.94 26.06 26.81
CA ALA A 960 -12.62 26.25 26.25
C ALA A 960 -12.26 27.73 26.09
N THR A 961 -11.06 28.13 26.54
CA THR A 961 -10.46 29.42 26.21
C THR A 961 -9.29 29.21 25.24
N VAL A 962 -9.42 29.75 24.05
CA VAL A 962 -8.45 29.63 22.97
C VAL A 962 -7.69 30.93 22.82
N VAL A 963 -6.36 30.90 22.86
CA VAL A 963 -5.50 32.10 22.76
C VAL A 963 -4.65 32.02 21.50
N SER A 964 -4.87 32.93 20.55
CA SER A 964 -4.06 33.05 19.34
C SER A 964 -3.79 31.71 18.63
N SER A 965 -4.86 30.97 18.30
CA SER A 965 -4.81 29.61 17.77
C SER A 965 -5.80 29.44 16.62
N TYR A 966 -5.47 28.59 15.64
CA TYR A 966 -6.34 28.13 14.54
C TYR A 966 -5.62 27.07 13.70
N ARG A 967 -6.35 26.44 12.77
CA ARG A 967 -5.75 25.64 11.69
C ARG A 967 -5.10 26.54 10.65
N MET A 968 -3.80 26.36 10.43
CA MET A 968 -3.06 27.06 9.38
C MET A 968 -3.43 26.49 7.98
N PRO A 969 -3.82 27.32 7.00
CA PRO A 969 -4.41 26.82 5.75
C PRO A 969 -3.39 26.42 4.67
N PHE A 970 -2.10 26.37 4.99
CA PHE A 970 -1.03 26.03 4.05
C PHE A 970 0.17 25.40 4.79
N THR A 971 0.96 24.61 4.08
CA THR A 971 2.15 23.95 4.61
C THR A 971 3.38 24.85 4.45
N VAL A 972 4.36 24.69 5.35
CA VAL A 972 5.67 25.32 5.25
C VAL A 972 6.74 24.23 5.30
N THR A 973 7.40 23.97 4.18
CA THR A 973 8.53 23.03 4.10
C THR A 973 9.88 23.71 3.92
N ASP A 974 9.93 25.03 3.64
CA ASP A 974 11.19 25.77 3.58
C ASP A 974 11.92 25.76 4.95
N PRO A 975 13.14 25.17 5.05
CA PRO A 975 13.86 25.05 6.31
C PRO A 975 14.25 26.40 6.93
N ARG A 976 14.42 27.44 6.12
CA ARG A 976 14.81 28.78 6.60
C ARG A 976 13.62 29.44 7.29
N LEU A 977 12.42 29.33 6.73
CA LEU A 977 11.18 29.84 7.32
C LEU A 977 10.79 29.07 8.60
N LEU A 978 10.97 27.74 8.62
CA LEU A 978 10.80 26.93 9.83
C LEU A 978 11.71 27.42 10.96
N ASP A 979 12.99 27.65 10.66
CA ASP A 979 13.98 28.11 11.65
C ASP A 979 13.77 29.57 12.04
N PHE A 980 13.30 30.40 11.10
CA PHE A 980 12.91 31.78 11.36
C PHE A 980 11.81 31.84 12.44
N SER A 981 10.75 31.06 12.26
CA SER A 981 9.64 31.00 13.21
C SER A 981 10.05 30.30 14.51
N PHE A 982 10.88 29.25 14.44
CA PHE A 982 11.43 28.58 15.62
C PHE A 982 12.23 29.53 16.51
N ALA A 983 13.08 30.41 15.93
CA ALA A 983 13.79 31.44 16.69
C ALA A 983 12.82 32.37 17.46
N ARG A 984 11.68 32.72 16.87
CA ARG A 984 10.65 33.54 17.51
C ARG A 984 9.97 32.82 18.67
N VAL A 985 9.71 31.52 18.54
CA VAL A 985 9.19 30.67 19.63
C VAL A 985 10.16 30.65 20.83
N LEU A 986 11.46 30.58 20.55
CA LEU A 986 12.50 30.66 21.58
C LEU A 986 12.69 32.08 22.17
N ARG A 987 11.87 33.06 21.74
CA ARG A 987 12.00 34.49 22.10
C ARG A 987 13.35 35.09 21.72
N ALA A 988 14.00 34.53 20.70
CA ALA A 988 15.26 35.00 20.16
C ALA A 988 15.05 35.75 18.84
N ARG A 989 16.11 36.42 18.38
CA ARG A 989 16.08 37.10 17.08
C ARG A 989 16.44 36.10 15.98
N PRO A 990 15.72 36.04 14.85
CA PRO A 990 16.10 35.19 13.72
C PRO A 990 17.54 35.45 13.22
N GLN A 991 18.04 36.69 13.39
CA GLN A 991 19.43 37.05 13.06
C GLN A 991 20.46 36.28 13.89
N ASP A 992 20.11 35.85 15.11
CA ASP A 992 21.00 35.02 15.94
C ASP A 992 21.18 33.61 15.32
N MET A 993 20.28 33.17 14.43
CA MET A 993 20.40 31.96 13.60
C MET A 993 21.03 32.22 12.22
N GLY A 994 21.54 33.43 11.97
CA GLY A 994 22.03 33.83 10.65
C GLY A 994 20.93 34.16 9.63
N LEU A 995 19.68 34.32 10.07
CA LEU A 995 18.54 34.68 9.21
C LEU A 995 18.33 36.20 9.21
N GLY A 996 19.17 36.90 8.46
CA GLY A 996 19.13 38.35 8.24
C GLY A 996 18.09 38.82 7.22
N VAL A 997 16.88 38.27 7.26
CA VAL A 997 15.81 38.58 6.29
C VAL A 997 14.92 39.72 6.76
N ASP A 998 14.43 40.52 5.81
CA ASP A 998 13.42 41.54 6.07
C ASP A 998 12.03 40.88 6.24
N GLU A 999 11.40 41.05 7.41
CA GLU A 999 10.15 40.36 7.75
C GLU A 999 8.96 40.84 6.91
N GLU A 1000 8.94 42.12 6.50
CA GLU A 1000 7.84 42.67 5.67
C GLU A 1000 7.93 42.13 4.25
N LEU A 1001 9.15 42.04 3.70
CA LEU A 1001 9.37 41.41 2.40
C LEU A 1001 9.04 39.91 2.46
N LEU A 1002 9.41 39.23 3.55
CA LEU A 1002 9.11 37.81 3.76
C LEU A 1002 7.60 37.56 3.79
N GLY A 1003 6.86 38.35 4.56
CA GLY A 1003 5.40 38.27 4.61
C GLY A 1003 4.73 38.56 3.26
N SER A 1004 5.23 39.56 2.53
CA SER A 1004 4.73 39.88 1.19
C SER A 1004 4.94 38.72 0.20
N ALA A 1005 6.09 38.03 0.27
CA ALA A 1005 6.38 36.88 -0.57
C ALA A 1005 5.46 35.70 -0.25
N ILE A 1006 5.20 35.43 1.03
CA ILE A 1006 4.28 34.36 1.48
C ILE A 1006 2.85 34.68 1.03
N CYS A 1007 2.38 35.91 1.20
CA CYS A 1007 1.06 36.33 0.70
C CYS A 1007 0.96 36.17 -0.82
N SER A 1008 1.97 36.62 -1.57
CA SER A 1008 1.97 36.47 -3.02
C SER A 1008 1.94 35.00 -3.47
N ALA A 1009 2.64 34.11 -2.77
CA ALA A 1009 2.60 32.68 -3.04
C ALA A 1009 1.19 32.10 -2.77
N ARG A 1010 0.57 32.45 -1.64
CA ARG A 1010 -0.80 32.02 -1.29
C ARG A 1010 -1.83 32.51 -2.31
N GLU A 1011 -1.77 33.78 -2.70
CA GLU A 1011 -2.66 34.37 -3.71
C GLU A 1011 -2.52 33.68 -5.08
N ALA A 1012 -1.33 33.14 -5.39
CA ALA A 1012 -1.08 32.34 -6.58
C ALA A 1012 -1.52 30.87 -6.47
N GLY A 1013 -2.14 30.46 -5.36
CA GLY A 1013 -2.62 29.10 -5.14
C GLY A 1013 -1.54 28.11 -4.70
N VAL A 1014 -0.40 28.59 -4.20
CA VAL A 1014 0.65 27.72 -3.66
C VAL A 1014 0.21 27.19 -2.28
N ALA A 1015 -0.01 25.88 -2.20
CA ALA A 1015 -0.43 25.20 -0.97
C ALA A 1015 0.73 24.86 -0.02
N ASP A 1016 1.96 24.71 -0.55
CA ASP A 1016 3.17 24.44 0.24
C ASP A 1016 4.26 25.48 -0.04
N ILE A 1017 4.67 26.20 1.00
CA ILE A 1017 5.71 27.22 0.94
C ILE A 1017 7.08 26.54 1.00
N THR A 1018 7.54 26.08 -0.16
CA THR A 1018 8.87 25.52 -0.40
C THR A 1018 9.92 26.62 -0.59
N ALA A 1019 11.20 26.25 -0.59
CA ALA A 1019 12.30 27.14 -0.93
C ALA A 1019 12.14 27.75 -2.34
N GLU A 1020 11.69 26.95 -3.32
CA GLU A 1020 11.48 27.39 -4.70
C GLU A 1020 10.29 28.35 -4.81
N ALA A 1021 9.19 28.03 -4.13
CA ALA A 1021 8.02 28.90 -4.08
C ALA A 1021 8.38 30.25 -3.46
N LEU A 1022 9.11 30.24 -2.34
CA LEU A 1022 9.55 31.46 -1.69
C LEU A 1022 10.49 32.26 -2.59
N ASP A 1023 11.47 31.63 -3.25
CA ASP A 1023 12.40 32.32 -4.16
C ASP A 1023 11.69 32.92 -5.39
N ARG A 1024 10.66 32.24 -5.91
CA ARG A 1024 9.85 32.72 -7.05
C ARG A 1024 9.06 33.98 -6.71
N HIS A 1025 8.49 34.03 -5.51
CA HIS A 1025 7.63 35.13 -5.06
C HIS A 1025 8.37 36.21 -4.28
N ALA A 1026 9.60 35.93 -3.82
CA ALA A 1026 10.46 36.91 -3.17
C ALA A 1026 10.89 38.01 -4.15
N ASP A 1027 11.01 39.23 -3.64
CA ASP A 1027 11.62 40.32 -4.41
C ASP A 1027 13.16 40.11 -4.53
N PRO A 1028 13.85 40.87 -5.39
CA PRO A 1028 15.31 40.71 -5.56
C PRO A 1028 16.12 40.93 -4.28
N ARG A 1029 15.63 41.74 -3.33
CA ARG A 1029 16.33 42.03 -2.06
C ARG A 1029 16.21 40.86 -1.09
N LEU A 1030 15.00 40.35 -0.90
CA LEU A 1030 14.73 39.16 -0.09
C LEU A 1030 15.45 37.94 -0.67
N ARG A 1031 15.45 37.74 -1.99
CA ARG A 1031 16.25 36.67 -2.64
C ARG A 1031 17.74 36.80 -2.38
N ALA A 1032 18.28 38.01 -2.24
CA ALA A 1032 19.68 38.19 -1.86
C ALA A 1032 19.90 37.78 -0.40
N GLN A 1033 19.05 38.25 0.52
CA GLN A 1033 19.11 37.92 1.95
C GLN A 1033 18.96 36.40 2.19
N LEU A 1034 18.03 35.75 1.51
CA LEU A 1034 17.78 34.31 1.59
C LEU A 1034 18.94 33.45 1.05
N ARG A 1035 19.77 34.00 0.14
CA ARG A 1035 20.99 33.36 -0.37
C ARG A 1035 22.20 33.55 0.54
N GLU A 1036 22.23 34.64 1.32
CA GLU A 1036 23.27 34.89 2.31
C GLU A 1036 23.05 34.09 3.60
N ALA A 1037 21.80 33.70 3.89
CA ALA A 1037 21.46 32.83 5.00
C ALA A 1037 22.15 31.45 4.86
N PRO A 1038 22.62 30.84 5.97
CA PRO A 1038 23.16 29.47 5.93
C PRO A 1038 22.11 28.52 5.37
N SER A 1039 22.50 27.65 4.43
CA SER A 1039 21.56 26.77 3.71
C SER A 1039 21.05 25.62 4.58
N GLY A 1040 21.92 25.05 5.42
CA GLY A 1040 21.58 23.95 6.34
C GLY A 1040 21.03 24.42 7.68
N SER A 1041 20.03 23.71 8.22
CA SER A 1041 19.50 23.97 9.56
C SER A 1041 20.55 23.74 10.65
N VAL A 1042 21.45 22.77 10.45
CA VAL A 1042 22.58 22.50 11.37
C VAL A 1042 23.46 23.74 11.57
N ASP A 1043 23.77 24.46 10.49
CA ASP A 1043 24.61 25.67 10.56
C ASP A 1043 23.87 26.83 11.26
N ARG A 1044 22.56 26.96 11.04
CA ARG A 1044 21.72 27.97 11.70
C ARG A 1044 21.59 27.71 13.21
N LEU A 1045 21.40 26.46 13.61
CA LEU A 1045 21.42 26.08 15.03
C LEU A 1045 22.80 26.27 15.66
N ALA A 1046 23.89 26.01 14.92
CA ALA A 1046 25.24 26.29 15.39
C ALA A 1046 25.48 27.79 15.59
N ALA A 1047 24.97 28.65 14.68
CA ALA A 1047 25.01 30.10 14.83
C ALA A 1047 24.25 30.56 16.08
N PHE A 1048 23.08 29.97 16.35
CA PHE A 1048 22.31 30.25 17.56
C PHE A 1048 23.08 29.95 18.85
N LEU A 1049 23.66 28.75 18.95
CA LEU A 1049 24.43 28.30 20.12
C LEU A 1049 25.67 29.16 20.37
N ALA A 1050 26.20 29.82 19.34
CA ALA A 1050 27.31 30.75 19.50
C ALA A 1050 26.91 32.05 20.23
N VAL A 1051 25.63 32.43 20.14
CA VAL A 1051 25.05 33.62 20.79
C VAL A 1051 24.38 33.29 22.12
N HIS A 1052 23.75 32.11 22.20
CA HIS A 1052 22.95 31.63 23.34
C HIS A 1052 23.57 30.35 23.93
N PRO A 1053 24.72 30.46 24.63
CA PRO A 1053 25.49 29.31 25.12
C PRO A 1053 24.83 28.55 26.28
N GLU A 1054 23.73 29.08 26.83
CA GLU A 1054 22.91 28.40 27.85
C GLU A 1054 22.11 27.22 27.29
N TRP A 1055 21.92 27.16 25.97
CA TRP A 1055 21.31 26.02 25.29
C TRP A 1055 22.37 24.98 24.96
N ASP A 1056 22.02 23.70 25.13
CA ASP A 1056 22.82 22.61 24.61
C ASP A 1056 22.32 22.19 23.21
N ARG A 1057 23.23 21.63 22.41
CA ARG A 1057 22.96 21.27 21.01
C ARG A 1057 21.87 20.22 20.86
N GLU A 1058 21.83 19.26 21.78
CA GLU A 1058 20.93 18.11 21.69
C GLU A 1058 19.49 18.53 22.03
N SER A 1059 19.30 19.25 23.13
CA SER A 1059 18.00 19.80 23.53
C SER A 1059 17.46 20.79 22.51
N LEU A 1060 18.30 21.65 21.92
CA LEU A 1060 17.87 22.60 20.89
C LEU A 1060 17.40 21.89 19.62
N ALA A 1061 18.12 20.85 19.18
CA ALA A 1061 17.73 20.05 18.02
C ALA A 1061 16.43 19.27 18.28
N SER A 1062 16.30 18.65 19.47
CA SER A 1062 15.09 17.93 19.86
C SER A 1062 13.87 18.86 19.92
N LEU A 1063 14.01 20.03 20.54
CA LEU A 1063 12.92 21.02 20.63
C LEU A 1063 12.51 21.53 19.23
N ARG A 1064 13.47 21.67 18.31
CA ARG A 1064 13.18 22.02 16.92
C ARG A 1064 12.38 20.92 16.22
N GLU A 1065 12.73 19.66 16.39
CA GLU A 1065 11.99 18.54 15.81
C GLU A 1065 10.55 18.52 16.31
N VAL A 1066 10.35 18.72 17.62
CA VAL A 1066 9.03 18.88 18.23
C VAL A 1066 8.26 20.03 17.59
N TYR A 1067 8.88 21.20 17.46
CA TYR A 1067 8.24 22.36 16.86
C TYR A 1067 7.83 22.12 15.40
N VAL A 1068 8.71 21.54 14.58
CA VAL A 1068 8.43 21.25 13.16
C VAL A 1068 7.30 20.23 13.03
N HIS A 1069 7.32 19.17 13.84
CA HIS A 1069 6.26 18.17 13.88
C HIS A 1069 4.92 18.78 14.32
N SER A 1070 4.93 19.63 15.36
CA SER A 1070 3.76 20.36 15.81
C SER A 1070 3.17 21.24 14.72
N LEU A 1071 4.00 21.99 13.99
CA LEU A 1071 3.51 22.86 12.92
C LEU A 1071 2.83 22.05 11.80
N ALA A 1072 3.41 20.90 11.43
CA ALA A 1072 2.80 19.98 10.47
C ALA A 1072 1.43 19.48 10.97
N ALA A 1073 1.30 19.14 12.25
CA ALA A 1073 0.04 18.72 12.83
C ALA A 1073 -1.01 19.83 12.82
N VAL A 1074 -0.64 21.09 13.08
CA VAL A 1074 -1.58 22.24 13.01
C VAL A 1074 -2.17 22.40 11.61
N VAL A 1075 -1.38 22.17 10.57
CA VAL A 1075 -1.86 22.24 9.18
C VAL A 1075 -2.79 21.06 8.85
N ALA A 1076 -2.45 19.87 9.37
CA ALA A 1076 -3.19 18.63 9.17
C ALA A 1076 -4.43 18.48 10.08
N TYR A 1077 -4.67 19.41 11.00
CA TYR A 1077 -5.80 19.38 11.94
C TYR A 1077 -7.13 19.16 11.20
N SER A 1078 -7.85 18.11 11.62
CA SER A 1078 -9.06 17.62 10.95
C SER A 1078 -10.15 17.14 11.92
N GLU A 1079 -10.07 17.51 13.20
CA GLU A 1079 -11.09 17.13 14.19
C GLU A 1079 -12.48 17.67 13.83
N PRO A 1080 -13.56 17.08 14.36
CA PRO A 1080 -14.92 17.60 14.19
C PRO A 1080 -15.14 18.94 14.92
N PRO A 1081 -16.14 19.74 14.48
CA PRO A 1081 -16.60 20.91 15.22
C PRO A 1081 -17.13 20.54 16.61
N VAL A 1082 -16.90 21.42 17.59
CA VAL A 1082 -17.26 21.19 19.01
C VAL A 1082 -18.53 21.92 19.42
N ALA A 1083 -19.24 21.40 20.42
CA ALA A 1083 -20.51 21.96 20.89
C ALA A 1083 -20.38 22.78 22.20
N VAL A 1084 -19.23 22.68 22.88
CA VAL A 1084 -18.95 23.45 24.10
C VAL A 1084 -18.80 24.95 23.85
N PRO A 1085 -19.03 25.81 24.87
CA PRO A 1085 -18.70 27.23 24.78
C PRO A 1085 -17.20 27.46 24.55
N VAL A 1086 -16.89 28.37 23.62
CA VAL A 1086 -15.51 28.73 23.26
C VAL A 1086 -15.31 30.23 23.38
N ARG A 1087 -14.35 30.64 24.21
CA ARG A 1087 -13.85 32.02 24.28
C ARG A 1087 -12.55 32.12 23.48
N PHE A 1088 -12.59 32.79 22.33
CA PHE A 1088 -11.43 33.02 21.48
C PHE A 1088 -10.79 34.38 21.75
N LEU A 1089 -9.60 34.37 22.35
CA LEU A 1089 -8.75 35.55 22.59
C LEU A 1089 -7.85 35.79 21.37
N ARG A 1090 -8.25 36.73 20.53
CA ARG A 1090 -7.57 37.10 19.29
C ARG A 1090 -6.58 38.24 19.53
N GLN A 1091 -5.33 38.05 19.16
CA GLN A 1091 -4.30 39.07 19.24
C GLN A 1091 -4.54 40.23 18.25
N ARG A 1092 -4.26 41.46 18.66
CA ARG A 1092 -4.37 42.67 17.80
C ARG A 1092 -3.15 42.91 16.92
N GLY A 1093 -1.97 42.53 17.38
CA GLY A 1093 -0.71 42.73 16.68
C GLY A 1093 -0.63 41.82 15.44
N SER A 1094 -0.24 42.39 14.30
CA SER A 1094 -0.02 41.64 13.07
C SER A 1094 1.28 40.85 13.13
N LEU A 1095 1.29 39.67 12.53
CA LEU A 1095 2.52 38.96 12.20
C LEU A 1095 3.03 39.47 10.85
N SER A 1096 4.13 40.22 10.88
CA SER A 1096 4.82 40.78 9.71
C SER A 1096 5.07 39.73 8.62
N PHE A 1097 5.51 38.53 9.00
CA PHE A 1097 5.83 37.44 8.07
C PHE A 1097 4.63 36.49 7.76
N LEU A 1098 3.49 36.67 8.43
CA LEU A 1098 2.24 35.94 8.15
C LEU A 1098 1.05 36.93 8.12
N PRO A 1099 0.95 37.79 7.09
CA PRO A 1099 -0.12 38.77 7.00
C PRO A 1099 -1.49 38.10 6.83
N GLY A 1100 -2.54 38.68 7.42
CA GLY A 1100 -3.94 38.19 7.31
C GLY A 1100 -4.38 37.17 8.36
N LEU A 1101 -3.47 36.71 9.23
CA LEU A 1101 -3.71 35.64 10.22
C LEU A 1101 -4.94 35.85 11.12
N GLY A 1102 -5.26 37.09 11.51
CA GLY A 1102 -6.38 37.37 12.42
C GLY A 1102 -7.77 37.14 11.82
N GLU A 1103 -7.93 37.39 10.51
CA GLU A 1103 -9.20 37.14 9.80
C GLU A 1103 -9.40 35.63 9.59
N ASP A 1104 -8.34 34.94 9.15
CA ASP A 1104 -8.32 33.48 8.98
C ASP A 1104 -8.70 32.76 10.30
N MET A 1105 -8.12 33.18 11.44
CA MET A 1105 -8.44 32.62 12.76
C MET A 1105 -9.91 32.77 13.15
N THR A 1106 -10.49 33.94 12.86
CA THR A 1106 -11.89 34.21 13.25
C THR A 1106 -12.87 33.41 12.39
N SER A 1107 -12.58 33.27 11.08
CA SER A 1107 -13.40 32.43 10.20
C SER A 1107 -13.36 30.98 10.64
N PHE A 1108 -12.17 30.47 10.94
CA PHE A 1108 -11.98 29.10 11.42
C PHE A 1108 -12.84 28.80 12.65
N TRP A 1109 -12.77 29.61 13.71
CA TRP A 1109 -13.53 29.32 14.93
C TRP A 1109 -15.04 29.48 14.76
N ARG A 1110 -15.52 30.33 13.86
CA ARG A 1110 -16.95 30.42 13.53
C ARG A 1110 -17.48 29.17 12.86
N GLU A 1111 -16.64 28.48 12.10
CA GLU A 1111 -16.99 27.23 11.44
C GLU A 1111 -16.83 26.03 12.38
N HIS A 1112 -15.84 26.07 13.26
CA HIS A 1112 -15.45 24.96 14.13
C HIS A 1112 -16.16 24.91 15.49
N CYS A 1113 -16.77 26.02 15.93
CA CYS A 1113 -17.56 26.07 17.17
C CYS A 1113 -19.05 26.08 16.83
N LEU A 1114 -19.74 24.99 17.15
CA LEU A 1114 -21.21 24.88 17.08
C LEU A 1114 -21.90 25.46 18.33
N GLY A 1115 -21.16 25.56 19.45
CA GLY A 1115 -21.60 26.18 20.69
C GLY A 1115 -21.53 27.71 20.69
N GLU A 1116 -21.62 28.32 21.86
CA GLU A 1116 -21.45 29.77 22.01
C GLU A 1116 -19.98 30.18 21.76
N LEU A 1117 -19.74 31.07 20.79
CA LEU A 1117 -18.43 31.62 20.48
C LEU A 1117 -18.32 33.09 20.93
N GLU A 1118 -17.46 33.36 21.90
CA GLU A 1118 -17.10 34.71 22.34
C GLU A 1118 -15.72 35.10 21.78
N VAL A 1119 -15.65 36.08 20.86
CA VAL A 1119 -14.38 36.57 20.32
C VAL A 1119 -13.97 37.87 21.02
N VAL A 1120 -12.80 37.89 21.65
CA VAL A 1120 -12.27 39.04 22.39
C VAL A 1120 -10.88 39.41 21.88
N ASP A 1121 -10.67 40.68 21.56
CA ASP A 1121 -9.36 41.16 21.10
C ASP A 1121 -8.43 41.49 22.29
N VAL A 1122 -7.21 40.96 22.28
CA VAL A 1122 -6.16 41.19 23.29
C VAL A 1122 -4.93 41.88 22.69
N ASP A 1123 -4.25 42.72 23.49
CA ASP A 1123 -3.06 43.45 23.04
C ASP A 1123 -1.83 42.52 22.90
N GLY A 1124 -0.92 42.88 21.99
CA GLY A 1124 0.24 42.07 21.62
C GLY A 1124 0.05 41.33 20.28
N ASP A 1125 1.11 40.69 19.79
CA ASP A 1125 1.09 39.78 18.64
C ASP A 1125 1.01 38.30 19.10
N HIS A 1126 1.07 37.35 18.17
CA HIS A 1126 1.03 35.92 18.50
C HIS A 1126 2.06 35.55 19.58
N PHE A 1127 3.32 36.00 19.43
CA PHE A 1127 4.42 35.63 20.31
C PHE A 1127 4.47 36.42 21.64
N SER A 1128 3.82 37.58 21.69
CA SER A 1128 3.92 38.51 22.83
C SER A 1128 2.62 38.67 23.62
N CYS A 1129 1.47 38.17 23.14
CA CYS A 1129 0.18 38.33 23.82
C CYS A 1129 0.14 37.78 25.26
N LEU A 1130 1.00 36.80 25.59
CA LEU A 1130 1.17 36.25 26.94
C LEU A 1130 2.36 36.84 27.71
N ASP A 1131 2.93 37.95 27.27
CA ASP A 1131 3.97 38.66 28.02
C ASP A 1131 3.41 39.34 29.28
N SER A 1132 4.28 39.59 30.25
CA SER A 1132 3.95 40.27 31.52
C SER A 1132 3.19 41.60 31.38
N ARG A 1133 3.33 42.28 30.23
CA ARG A 1133 2.61 43.53 29.91
C ARG A 1133 1.13 43.34 29.58
N HIS A 1134 0.71 42.14 29.18
CA HIS A 1134 -0.60 41.86 28.60
C HIS A 1134 -1.39 40.80 29.39
N VAL A 1135 -0.71 39.93 30.14
CA VAL A 1135 -1.36 38.83 30.90
C VAL A 1135 -2.37 39.29 31.95
N ALA A 1136 -2.26 40.49 32.51
CA ALA A 1136 -3.24 40.99 33.48
C ALA A 1136 -4.64 41.12 32.87
N ALA A 1137 -4.74 41.58 31.61
CA ALA A 1137 -6.01 41.68 30.89
C ALA A 1137 -6.54 40.30 30.47
N ILE A 1138 -5.66 39.35 30.13
CA ILE A 1138 -6.04 37.96 29.84
C ILE A 1138 -6.57 37.29 31.11
N ALA A 1139 -5.90 37.50 32.24
CA ALA A 1139 -6.33 37.01 33.55
C ALA A 1139 -7.69 37.59 33.93
N ASP A 1140 -7.99 38.87 33.67
CA ASP A 1140 -9.32 39.46 33.88
C ASP A 1140 -10.42 38.75 33.08
N LEU A 1141 -10.12 38.30 31.86
CA LEU A 1141 -11.08 37.59 31.00
C LEU A 1141 -11.30 36.14 31.44
N MET A 1142 -10.27 35.51 32.02
CA MET A 1142 -10.33 34.15 32.55
C MET A 1142 -10.92 34.11 33.97
N TYR A 1143 -10.70 35.16 34.76
CA TYR A 1143 -11.12 35.27 36.15
C TYR A 1143 -12.28 36.27 36.27
N ARG A 1144 -13.52 35.77 36.34
CA ARG A 1144 -14.64 36.58 36.81
C ARG A 1144 -14.68 36.51 38.34
N PRO A 1145 -14.33 37.57 39.09
CA PRO A 1145 -14.57 37.56 40.54
C PRO A 1145 -16.07 37.34 40.77
N LYS A 1146 -16.42 36.43 41.69
CA LYS A 1146 -17.80 36.32 42.18
C LYS A 1146 -18.24 37.71 42.64
N GLU A 1147 -19.12 38.36 41.88
CA GLU A 1147 -19.90 39.45 42.44
C GLU A 1147 -20.66 38.88 43.64
N ILE A 1148 -20.39 39.43 44.81
CA ILE A 1148 -21.13 39.11 46.03
C ILE A 1148 -22.57 39.59 45.80
N SER A 1149 -23.49 38.66 45.55
CA SER A 1149 -24.94 38.86 45.77
C SER A 1149 -25.38 38.04 46.97
#